data_AF-A0A5D2HIZ2-F1
#
_entry.id   AF-A0A5D2HIZ2-F1
#
_cell.length_a   1.000
_cell.length_b   1.000
_cell.length_c   1.000
_cell.angle_alpha   90.00
_cell.angle_beta   90.00
_cell.angle_gamma   90.00
#
_symmetry.space_group_name_H-M   'P 1'
#
loop_
_entity.id
_entity.type
_entity.pdbx_description
1 polymer ?
#
loop_
_entity_poly.entity_id
_entity_poly.type
_entity_poly.pdbx_seq_one_letter_code
_entity_poly.pdbx_strand_id
1 'polypeptide(L)'
;MVLFLCLLLFFTTTTLALNTIPPGQSIKDGETLVSAGGSFELGFFSPRNSKSRYVGIWYKKVSTGTVVWVANRETPVSDASGVLSINHNGILSIMNRTKGIVWSSNTSRNAVEETIAQLLDSGNFVVKDRNDSDPTNFLWQSFDYPCDTFLPGMKLGRNFVTGFDWHISSWKSMQNPAPGLYSIRTDPQGLPQFVLKNGTEILFRAGPWNGAYLSGRTLPTVNPIYSFEFVWNENEIYYEYEVQNHSVYTRYLLNPSGLIQRTIWNERKKDWEVFATSQVDQCSIYAYCGPYATCNTNESPPCKCLEGFLHRSASPEDINSVDWSNGCTRRTPLACEGGDSFLKQTGLRIPDTSKYWADLSIDLKECEKLCLKNCSCTAYTNLDIREGGRGCLLWYGDLTDISELNEGGQDLYIRLATCDLSEHGKEDLELPVFDFATVATATNNFLSNNILGQGGFGPVYKGTLIEGQEIAVKRLSKNSGQGLEEFKNEVTLISKLQHRNLVKLFGCCIRRDENMLIYEYMPNKSLDYFIFDQTRSKLLDWRIRMHIIDGIARGVLYLHHDSILRIIHRDLKASNILLDNNMNPKISDFGLARKFGLDQTRAKTRRVVGTYGYMSPEYALDGLFSMKSDVFSFGVLILEILSGKKNRGFSHPEHDYNLLGHAWTLWMGKRPLELIDTAFGDLYNATEVLRCINVGLLCVQQSPPDRPNMSLVLLMLCGDSVLPKPKQPGFFIERNLPMTDSISEKNEMFSIYESTITSLEPR
;
A
#
# COMPACT_ATOMS: atom_id res chain seq x y z
N MET A 1 13.51 83.04 45.52
CA MET A 1 13.08 81.73 44.98
C MET A 1 13.01 81.82 43.47
N VAL A 2 14.15 81.69 42.77
CA VAL A 2 14.24 81.29 41.35
C VAL A 2 15.56 80.55 41.20
N LEU A 3 15.47 79.30 40.78
CA LEU A 3 16.51 78.29 40.77
C LEU A 3 17.12 78.17 39.36
N PHE A 4 18.44 78.29 39.29
CA PHE A 4 19.40 77.52 38.48
C PHE A 4 18.84 76.35 37.63
N LEU A 5 19.23 76.23 36.35
CA LEU A 5 20.25 75.24 35.91
C LEU A 5 20.60 75.32 34.40
N CYS A 6 21.91 75.22 34.16
CA CYS A 6 22.66 75.07 32.92
C CYS A 6 22.15 74.01 31.92
N LEU A 7 22.10 74.39 30.63
CA LEU A 7 22.04 73.48 29.48
C LEU A 7 23.45 72.96 29.15
N LEU A 8 23.73 71.71 29.54
CA LEU A 8 24.86 70.93 29.03
C LEU A 8 24.52 70.45 27.61
N LEU A 9 25.22 71.00 26.63
CA LEU A 9 25.31 70.47 25.27
C LEU A 9 25.99 69.10 25.31
N PHE A 10 25.22 68.04 25.48
CA PHE A 10 25.65 66.70 25.10
C PHE A 10 25.70 66.65 23.57
N PHE A 11 26.87 66.93 23.00
CA PHE A 11 27.22 66.44 21.67
C PHE A 11 27.19 64.92 21.74
N THR A 12 26.07 64.31 21.38
CA THR A 12 26.06 62.91 20.98
C THR A 12 26.78 62.87 19.65
N THR A 13 28.04 62.45 19.68
CA THR A 13 28.74 61.97 18.49
C THR A 13 27.96 60.79 17.98
N THR A 14 27.06 61.03 17.02
CA THR A 14 26.52 59.96 16.19
C THR A 14 27.69 59.47 15.35
N THR A 15 28.41 58.46 15.86
CA THR A 15 29.33 57.68 15.04
C THR A 15 28.49 57.08 13.92
N LEU A 16 28.60 57.66 12.72
CA LEU A 16 28.10 57.03 11.50
C LEU A 16 28.74 55.65 11.46
N ALA A 17 27.93 54.62 11.71
CA ALA A 17 28.43 53.27 11.73
C ALA A 17 28.95 52.95 10.32
N LEU A 18 30.25 52.66 10.20
CA LEU A 18 30.82 52.26 8.92
C LEU A 18 30.16 50.94 8.51
N ASN A 19 29.69 50.89 7.27
CA ASN A 19 29.19 49.68 6.61
C ASN A 19 30.17 49.14 5.56
N THR A 20 31.27 49.87 5.30
CA THR A 20 32.30 49.55 4.33
C THR A 20 33.71 49.62 4.92
N ILE A 21 34.64 48.83 4.40
CA ILE A 21 36.09 48.90 4.66
C ILE A 21 36.77 49.17 3.31
N PRO A 22 37.32 50.38 3.08
CA PRO A 22 38.08 50.68 1.88
C PRO A 22 39.50 50.07 1.92
N PRO A 23 40.20 50.00 0.77
CA PRO A 23 41.57 49.50 0.70
C PRO A 23 42.50 50.18 1.70
N GLY A 24 43.29 49.38 2.42
CA GLY A 24 44.26 49.89 3.40
C GLY A 24 43.67 50.34 4.74
N GLN A 25 42.35 50.34 4.90
CA GLN A 25 41.70 50.42 6.21
C GLN A 25 41.53 49.03 6.83
N SER A 26 41.32 49.02 8.14
CA SER A 26 41.20 47.79 8.92
C SER A 26 40.24 47.98 10.09
N ILE A 27 39.59 46.91 10.50
CA ILE A 27 38.83 46.82 11.74
C ILE A 27 39.70 46.08 12.76
N LYS A 28 39.93 46.69 13.92
CA LYS A 28 40.61 46.06 15.04
C LYS A 28 39.60 45.46 16.01
N ASP A 29 40.11 44.61 16.89
CA ASP A 29 39.34 44.12 18.02
C ASP A 29 38.72 45.26 18.85
N GLY A 30 37.40 45.24 19.00
CA GLY A 30 36.61 46.30 19.67
C GLY A 30 35.92 47.26 18.71
N GLU A 31 36.32 47.29 17.44
CA GLU A 31 35.65 48.02 16.36
C GLU A 31 34.66 47.08 15.64
N THR A 32 33.57 47.64 15.11
CA THR A 32 32.55 46.88 14.38
C THR A 32 32.12 47.57 13.09
N LEU A 33 31.69 46.75 12.13
CA LEU A 33 31.00 47.18 10.91
C LEU A 33 29.52 46.91 11.06
N VAL A 34 28.66 47.84 10.64
CA VAL A 34 27.21 47.69 10.81
C VAL A 34 26.55 47.83 9.44
N SER A 35 25.60 46.94 9.13
CA SER A 35 24.85 47.02 7.87
C SER A 35 24.06 48.34 7.79
N ALA A 36 23.74 48.81 6.58
CA ALA A 36 23.15 50.15 6.37
C ALA A 36 21.84 50.36 7.15
N GLY A 37 20.93 49.38 7.12
CA GLY A 37 19.70 49.35 7.90
C GLY A 37 19.88 48.94 9.36
N GLY A 38 21.10 48.60 9.79
CA GLY A 38 21.46 48.23 11.15
C GLY A 38 20.95 46.86 11.59
N SER A 39 20.63 45.96 10.67
CA SER A 39 20.13 44.61 10.95
C SER A 39 21.24 43.67 11.43
N PHE A 40 22.42 43.79 10.82
CA PHE A 40 23.58 42.95 11.10
C PHE A 40 24.79 43.78 11.53
N GLU A 41 25.67 43.16 12.30
CA GLU A 41 26.94 43.72 12.75
C GLU A 41 28.05 42.68 12.60
N LEU A 42 29.22 43.13 12.17
CA LEU A 42 30.42 42.33 11.97
C LEU A 42 31.53 42.86 12.87
N GLY A 43 32.28 41.95 13.50
CA GLY A 43 33.46 42.33 14.29
C GLY A 43 34.11 41.16 15.00
N PHE A 44 35.06 41.46 15.87
CA PHE A 44 35.73 40.46 16.69
C PHE A 44 34.88 40.09 17.91
N PHE A 45 34.61 38.81 18.11
CA PHE A 45 33.92 38.29 19.28
C PHE A 45 34.70 37.14 19.92
N SER A 46 34.27 36.73 21.12
CA SER A 46 34.74 35.53 21.79
C SER A 46 33.55 34.71 22.29
N PRO A 47 33.49 33.39 22.01
CA PRO A 47 32.55 32.49 22.67
C PRO A 47 32.76 32.48 24.18
N ARG A 48 31.67 32.27 24.94
CA ARG A 48 31.64 32.40 26.40
C ARG A 48 32.77 31.59 27.08
N ASN A 49 33.54 32.25 27.95
CA ASN A 49 34.71 31.72 28.68
C ASN A 49 35.96 31.39 27.84
N SER A 50 36.04 31.81 26.58
CA SER A 50 37.26 31.67 25.76
C SER A 50 38.04 33.00 25.66
N LYS A 51 39.36 32.91 25.50
CA LYS A 51 40.22 34.05 25.11
C LYS A 51 40.43 34.11 23.58
N SER A 52 40.05 33.06 22.87
CA SER A 52 40.13 32.97 21.42
C SER A 52 39.21 34.00 20.76
N ARG A 53 39.76 34.79 19.84
CA ARG A 53 39.02 35.79 19.08
C ARG A 53 38.72 35.31 17.66
N TYR A 54 37.49 35.58 17.25
CA TYR A 54 36.95 35.23 15.94
C TYR A 54 36.32 36.46 15.31
N VAL A 55 36.42 36.60 13.99
CA VAL A 55 35.59 37.54 13.23
C VAL A 55 34.28 36.87 12.91
N GLY A 56 33.16 37.49 13.29
CA GLY A 56 31.84 36.97 13.00
C GLY A 56 30.83 38.05 12.66
N ILE A 57 29.68 37.60 12.17
CA ILE A 57 28.51 38.42 11.88
C ILE A 57 27.40 38.00 12.84
N TRP A 58 26.69 38.94 13.45
CA TRP A 58 25.55 38.68 14.33
C TRP A 58 24.39 39.65 14.08
N TYR A 59 23.21 39.30 14.59
CA TYR A 59 22.08 40.22 14.60
C TYR A 59 22.30 41.36 15.60
N LYS A 60 22.13 42.60 15.14
CA LYS A 60 22.30 43.78 16.00
C LYS A 60 21.04 44.15 16.77
N LYS A 61 19.87 44.08 16.13
CA LYS A 61 18.59 44.57 16.70
C LYS A 61 17.85 43.58 17.58
N VAL A 62 17.92 42.29 17.25
CA VAL A 62 17.03 41.28 17.84
C VAL A 62 17.70 40.48 18.94
N SER A 63 18.91 39.98 18.74
CA SER A 63 19.62 39.23 19.78
C SER A 63 21.12 39.50 19.70
N THR A 64 21.58 40.41 20.55
CA THR A 64 23.00 40.73 20.68
C THR A 64 23.77 39.45 21.05
N GLY A 65 24.70 39.04 20.19
CA GLY A 65 25.49 37.82 20.36
C GLY A 65 24.97 36.56 19.65
N THR A 66 23.84 36.62 18.93
CA THR A 66 23.48 35.53 17.99
C THR A 66 24.34 35.61 16.74
N VAL A 67 25.47 34.90 16.76
CA VAL A 67 26.41 34.80 15.63
C VAL A 67 25.82 33.89 14.55
N VAL A 68 25.86 34.35 13.29
CA VAL A 68 25.31 33.67 12.12
C VAL A 68 26.38 33.28 11.09
N TRP A 69 27.59 33.83 11.22
CA TRP A 69 28.72 33.51 10.35
C TRP A 69 30.04 33.78 11.07
N VAL A 70 31.09 33.00 10.78
CA VAL A 70 32.42 33.10 11.40
C VAL A 70 33.51 32.86 10.36
N ALA A 71 34.39 33.84 10.16
CA ALA A 71 35.46 33.75 9.15
C ALA A 71 36.52 32.71 9.52
N ASN A 72 37.23 32.94 10.63
CA ASN A 72 38.38 32.16 11.06
C ASN A 72 37.97 31.05 12.05
N ARG A 73 36.88 30.34 11.75
CA ARG A 73 36.28 29.37 12.68
C ARG A 73 37.20 28.20 13.04
N GLU A 74 38.11 27.82 12.15
CA GLU A 74 39.10 26.75 12.38
C GLU A 74 40.32 27.20 13.19
N THR A 75 40.80 28.42 12.91
CA THR A 75 42.03 28.97 13.51
C THR A 75 41.73 30.30 14.20
N PRO A 76 41.52 30.33 15.52
CA PRO A 76 41.29 31.57 16.26
C PRO A 76 42.54 32.44 16.36
N VAL A 77 42.33 33.73 16.58
CA VAL A 77 43.39 34.61 17.12
C VAL A 77 43.47 34.37 18.63
N SER A 78 44.68 34.24 19.17
CA SER A 78 44.88 33.84 20.58
C SER A 78 44.55 34.91 21.62
N ASP A 79 44.46 36.18 21.21
CA ASP A 79 44.23 37.34 22.07
C ASP A 79 43.51 38.47 21.30
N ALA A 80 43.30 39.63 21.94
CA ALA A 80 42.64 40.79 21.37
C ALA A 80 43.52 41.62 20.41
N SER A 81 44.52 41.00 19.76
CA SER A 81 45.38 41.67 18.77
C SER A 81 44.90 41.53 17.33
N GLY A 82 43.73 40.91 17.13
CA GLY A 82 43.17 40.63 15.81
C GLY A 82 42.94 41.90 14.98
N VAL A 83 43.30 41.83 13.71
CA VAL A 83 43.05 42.89 12.73
C VAL A 83 42.45 42.27 11.46
N LEU A 84 41.28 42.74 11.05
CA LEU A 84 40.65 42.40 9.78
C LEU A 84 40.91 43.53 8.78
N SER A 85 41.47 43.23 7.61
CA SER A 85 41.71 44.25 6.57
C SER A 85 41.49 43.70 5.17
N ILE A 86 41.33 44.62 4.22
CA ILE A 86 41.31 44.36 2.79
C ILE A 86 42.53 45.01 2.14
N ASN A 87 43.25 44.26 1.30
CA ASN A 87 44.37 44.80 0.53
C ASN A 87 43.92 45.39 -0.82
N HIS A 88 44.83 46.03 -1.55
CA HIS A 88 44.54 46.62 -2.87
C HIS A 88 44.12 45.61 -3.95
N ASN A 89 44.31 44.31 -3.71
CA ASN A 89 43.92 43.25 -4.64
C ASN A 89 42.54 42.64 -4.27
N GLY A 90 41.83 43.22 -3.30
CA GLY A 90 40.52 42.71 -2.85
C GLY A 90 40.60 41.48 -1.95
N ILE A 91 41.77 41.12 -1.41
CA ILE A 91 41.91 39.97 -0.51
C ILE A 91 41.63 40.44 0.92
N LEU A 92 40.65 39.81 1.56
CA LEU A 92 40.40 39.95 2.99
C LEU A 92 41.41 39.11 3.76
N SER A 93 41.93 39.64 4.86
CA SER A 93 42.84 38.91 5.72
C SER A 93 42.63 39.25 7.19
N ILE A 94 42.79 38.23 8.04
CA ILE A 94 42.79 38.37 9.51
C ILE A 94 44.22 38.13 9.98
N MET A 95 44.79 39.10 10.67
CA MET A 95 46.16 39.06 11.19
C MET A 95 46.19 39.03 12.71
N ASN A 96 47.22 38.39 13.27
CA ASN A 96 47.52 38.41 14.70
C ASN A 96 48.57 39.48 15.06
N ARG A 97 48.97 39.54 16.34
CA ARG A 97 50.01 40.46 16.86
C ARG A 97 51.32 40.45 16.06
N THR A 98 51.75 39.30 15.56
CA THR A 98 53.00 39.16 14.80
C THR A 98 52.83 39.47 13.31
N LYS A 99 51.66 39.97 12.89
CA LYS A 99 51.25 40.17 11.50
C LYS A 99 51.21 38.88 10.68
N GLY A 100 51.14 37.72 11.35
CA GLY A 100 50.88 36.45 10.70
C GLY A 100 49.43 36.38 10.23
N ILE A 101 49.21 35.95 8.98
CA ILE A 101 47.87 35.75 8.42
C ILE A 101 47.27 34.48 9.04
N VAL A 102 46.16 34.65 9.75
CA VAL A 102 45.40 33.57 10.40
C VAL A 102 44.32 33.03 9.46
N TRP A 103 43.75 33.90 8.63
CA TRP A 103 42.73 33.56 7.64
C TRP A 103 42.79 34.57 6.50
N SER A 104 42.49 34.14 5.28
CA SER A 104 42.34 35.01 4.11
C SER A 104 41.25 34.51 3.17
N SER A 105 40.62 35.43 2.43
CA SER A 105 39.68 35.05 1.37
C SER A 105 40.42 34.53 0.14
N ASN A 106 39.80 33.58 -0.57
CA ASN A 106 40.24 33.18 -1.90
C ASN A 106 39.49 34.03 -2.93
N THR A 107 40.19 34.87 -3.68
CA THR A 107 39.63 35.66 -4.79
C THR A 107 40.11 35.09 -6.12
N SER A 108 39.18 34.91 -7.07
CA SER A 108 39.43 34.26 -8.36
C SER A 108 39.83 35.24 -9.47
N ARG A 109 39.62 36.54 -9.26
CA ARG A 109 39.95 37.62 -10.21
C ARG A 109 40.74 38.72 -9.51
N ASN A 110 41.66 39.33 -10.24
CA ASN A 110 42.36 40.54 -9.79
C ASN A 110 41.40 41.73 -9.88
N ALA A 111 41.38 42.55 -8.83
CA ALA A 111 40.70 43.83 -8.77
C ALA A 111 41.06 44.71 -9.99
N VAL A 112 40.07 45.31 -10.65
CA VAL A 112 40.27 46.25 -11.76
C VAL A 112 40.12 47.70 -11.28
N GLU A 113 39.27 47.94 -10.27
CA GLU A 113 39.01 49.26 -9.66
C GLU A 113 39.30 49.28 -8.15
N GLU A 114 38.90 50.36 -7.47
CA GLU A 114 38.98 50.51 -6.02
C GLU A 114 38.01 49.52 -5.34
N THR A 115 38.53 48.39 -4.86
CA THR A 115 37.72 47.35 -4.20
C THR A 115 37.41 47.66 -2.75
N ILE A 116 36.17 47.48 -2.33
CA ILE A 116 35.74 47.67 -0.94
C ILE A 116 35.19 46.37 -0.36
N ALA A 117 35.31 46.20 0.95
CA ALA A 117 34.53 45.20 1.68
C ALA A 117 33.27 45.86 2.25
N GLN A 118 32.10 45.25 2.12
CA GLN A 118 30.83 45.84 2.55
C GLN A 118 29.95 44.79 3.26
N LEU A 119 29.32 45.18 4.38
CA LEU A 119 28.28 44.37 5.04
C LEU A 119 26.90 44.84 4.57
N LEU A 120 26.18 43.95 3.89
CA LEU A 120 24.83 44.20 3.37
C LEU A 120 23.76 43.92 4.44
N ASP A 121 22.56 44.45 4.24
CA ASP A 121 21.41 44.25 5.16
C ASP A 121 20.84 42.83 5.14
N SER A 122 21.21 42.02 4.15
CA SER A 122 20.97 40.56 4.15
C SER A 122 21.89 39.81 5.14
N GLY A 123 22.95 40.45 5.62
CA GLY A 123 24.02 39.80 6.38
C GLY A 123 25.14 39.24 5.51
N ASN A 124 25.07 39.40 4.18
CA ASN A 124 26.14 39.02 3.28
C ASN A 124 27.29 40.04 3.38
N PHE A 125 28.50 39.55 3.69
CA PHE A 125 29.71 40.35 3.70
C PHE A 125 30.45 40.12 2.39
N VAL A 126 30.59 41.16 1.59
CA VAL A 126 31.01 41.07 0.19
C VAL A 126 32.26 41.89 -0.06
N VAL A 127 33.07 41.44 -1.02
CA VAL A 127 34.13 42.23 -1.64
C VAL A 127 33.72 42.51 -3.07
N LYS A 128 33.73 43.80 -3.43
CA LYS A 128 33.29 44.24 -4.76
C LYS A 128 34.00 45.52 -5.17
N ASP A 129 33.95 45.84 -6.45
CA ASP A 129 34.34 47.16 -6.94
C ASP A 129 33.38 48.23 -6.39
N ARG A 130 33.92 49.38 -5.97
CA ARG A 130 33.16 50.42 -5.25
C ARG A 130 31.92 50.90 -5.99
N ASN A 131 32.00 50.99 -7.32
CA ASN A 131 30.92 51.49 -8.18
C ASN A 131 30.04 50.37 -8.74
N ASP A 132 30.38 49.11 -8.48
CA ASP A 132 29.58 47.97 -8.93
C ASP A 132 28.61 47.54 -7.82
N SER A 133 27.33 47.46 -8.17
CA SER A 133 26.27 46.97 -7.29
C SER A 133 25.67 45.66 -7.77
N ASP A 134 26.11 45.12 -8.91
CA ASP A 134 25.65 43.85 -9.45
C ASP A 134 26.18 42.69 -8.59
N PRO A 135 25.29 41.89 -7.96
CA PRO A 135 25.69 40.75 -7.16
C PRO A 135 26.47 39.68 -7.92
N THR A 136 26.33 39.62 -9.26
CA THR A 136 27.04 38.64 -10.09
C THR A 136 28.52 38.96 -10.27
N ASN A 137 28.94 40.20 -9.96
CA ASN A 137 30.31 40.68 -10.11
C ASN A 137 31.09 40.73 -8.78
N PHE A 138 30.53 40.21 -7.68
CA PHE A 138 31.25 40.15 -6.42
C PHE A 138 32.53 39.31 -6.54
N LEU A 139 33.65 39.86 -6.05
CA LEU A 139 34.95 39.19 -6.06
C LEU A 139 35.01 38.08 -5.00
N TRP A 140 34.30 38.28 -3.90
CA TRP A 140 34.14 37.32 -2.81
C TRP A 140 32.88 37.66 -2.00
N GLN A 141 32.23 36.65 -1.43
CA GLN A 141 31.10 36.85 -0.53
C GLN A 141 31.05 35.81 0.58
N SER A 142 30.57 36.20 1.76
CA SER A 142 30.44 35.29 2.91
C SER A 142 29.36 34.23 2.71
N PHE A 143 28.34 34.52 1.91
CA PHE A 143 27.25 33.58 1.59
C PHE A 143 27.71 32.33 0.84
N ASP A 144 28.88 32.38 0.17
CA ASP A 144 29.49 31.20 -0.45
C ASP A 144 30.12 30.24 0.58
N TYR A 145 30.40 30.73 1.79
CA TYR A 145 31.07 29.99 2.86
C TYR A 145 30.25 29.97 4.14
N PRO A 146 29.03 29.38 4.12
CA PRO A 146 28.16 29.41 5.28
C PRO A 146 28.72 28.52 6.41
N CYS A 147 28.32 28.83 7.66
CA CYS A 147 28.82 28.16 8.86
C CYS A 147 27.82 27.09 9.35
N ASP A 148 27.26 27.26 10.55
CA ASP A 148 26.19 26.43 11.13
C ASP A 148 24.80 27.01 10.88
N THR A 149 24.72 28.26 10.40
CA THR A 149 23.48 28.97 10.14
C THR A 149 23.28 29.15 8.63
N PHE A 150 22.05 28.92 8.17
CA PHE A 150 21.60 29.20 6.81
C PHE A 150 20.56 30.32 6.85
N LEU A 151 20.93 31.47 6.26
CA LEU A 151 20.17 32.72 6.25
C LEU A 151 19.34 32.89 4.97
N PRO A 152 18.37 33.83 4.96
CA PRO A 152 17.66 34.17 3.73
C PRO A 152 18.64 34.71 2.66
N GLY A 153 18.48 34.26 1.42
CA GLY A 153 19.35 34.62 0.29
C GLY A 153 20.66 33.82 0.20
N MET A 154 20.93 32.90 1.15
CA MET A 154 22.05 31.96 1.00
C MET A 154 21.65 30.80 0.09
N LYS A 155 22.64 30.23 -0.59
CA LYS A 155 22.50 28.98 -1.34
C LYS A 155 22.94 27.80 -0.49
N LEU A 156 22.17 26.72 -0.52
CA LEU A 156 22.56 25.39 -0.06
C LEU A 156 22.49 24.47 -1.27
N GLY A 157 23.61 23.92 -1.73
CA GLY A 157 23.65 23.38 -3.08
C GLY A 157 25.04 23.03 -3.57
N ARG A 158 25.16 22.80 -4.86
CA ARG A 158 26.42 22.52 -5.54
C ARG A 158 26.44 23.11 -6.94
N ASN A 159 27.55 23.72 -7.30
CA ASN A 159 27.85 24.08 -8.67
C ASN A 159 28.58 22.91 -9.34
N PHE A 160 28.00 22.34 -10.40
CA PHE A 160 28.54 21.20 -11.13
C PHE A 160 29.72 21.57 -12.03
N VAL A 161 29.80 22.83 -12.47
CA VAL A 161 30.89 23.33 -13.34
C VAL A 161 32.18 23.54 -12.55
N THR A 162 32.11 24.23 -11.41
CA THR A 162 33.28 24.52 -10.58
C THR A 162 33.55 23.44 -9.53
N GLY A 163 32.58 22.57 -9.27
CA GLY A 163 32.60 21.59 -8.19
C GLY A 163 32.35 22.17 -6.80
N PHE A 164 32.09 23.47 -6.69
CA PHE A 164 31.89 24.19 -5.42
C PHE A 164 30.63 23.72 -4.69
N ASP A 165 30.73 23.46 -3.39
CA ASP A 165 29.67 22.88 -2.54
C ASP A 165 29.26 23.87 -1.44
N TRP A 166 28.09 24.50 -1.61
CA TRP A 166 27.48 25.35 -0.61
C TRP A 166 26.81 24.47 0.45
N HIS A 167 27.43 24.33 1.62
CA HIS A 167 26.99 23.44 2.68
C HIS A 167 27.15 24.07 4.05
N ILE A 168 26.28 23.69 5.01
CA ILE A 168 26.43 24.11 6.41
C ILE A 168 26.97 22.96 7.27
N SER A 169 27.76 23.31 8.28
CA SER A 169 28.34 22.39 9.25
C SER A 169 28.17 22.93 10.67
N SER A 170 27.82 22.04 11.59
CA SER A 170 27.61 22.42 12.99
C SER A 170 28.87 23.04 13.59
N TRP A 171 28.73 23.78 14.68
CA TRP A 171 29.87 24.04 15.55
C TRP A 171 30.30 22.75 16.27
N LYS A 172 31.56 22.69 16.69
CA LYS A 172 32.08 21.58 17.50
C LYS A 172 31.46 21.59 18.90
N SER A 173 31.22 22.77 19.46
CA SER A 173 30.43 22.97 20.69
C SER A 173 29.96 24.42 20.76
N MET A 174 29.13 24.75 21.76
CA MET A 174 28.68 26.12 22.01
C MET A 174 29.82 27.12 22.30
N GLN A 175 31.02 26.64 22.63
CA GLN A 175 32.20 27.47 22.89
C GLN A 175 33.26 27.41 21.79
N ASN A 176 33.11 26.50 20.81
CA ASN A 176 34.09 26.29 19.76
C ASN A 176 33.40 26.29 18.38
N PRO A 177 33.52 27.39 17.61
CA PRO A 177 32.88 27.52 16.32
C PRO A 177 33.54 26.69 15.21
N ALA A 178 34.67 26.01 15.47
CA ALA A 178 35.29 25.12 14.50
C ALA A 178 34.27 24.10 13.96
N PRO A 179 34.46 23.61 12.70
CA PRO A 179 33.58 22.60 12.12
C PRO A 179 33.40 21.40 13.06
N GLY A 180 32.14 21.10 13.35
CA GLY A 180 31.73 19.96 14.17
C GLY A 180 31.60 18.68 13.34
N LEU A 181 30.96 17.68 13.95
CA LEU A 181 30.80 16.36 13.33
C LEU A 181 29.73 16.33 12.22
N TYR A 182 28.75 17.23 12.30
CA TYR A 182 27.57 17.18 11.45
C TYR A 182 27.64 18.19 10.32
N SER A 183 27.27 17.78 9.11
CA SER A 183 27.11 18.70 7.97
C SER A 183 25.93 18.29 7.10
N ILE A 184 25.21 19.28 6.56
CA ILE A 184 24.19 19.05 5.52
C ILE A 184 24.75 19.49 4.19
N ARG A 185 24.72 18.59 3.21
CA ARG A 185 25.29 18.78 1.88
C ARG A 185 24.33 18.28 0.82
N THR A 186 24.58 18.67 -0.42
CA THR A 186 23.95 18.02 -1.57
C THR A 186 24.57 16.64 -1.74
N ASP A 187 23.74 15.60 -1.87
CA ASP A 187 24.21 14.27 -2.17
C ASP A 187 24.58 14.16 -3.66
N PRO A 188 25.85 13.85 -4.00
CA PRO A 188 26.21 13.61 -5.40
C PRO A 188 25.78 12.22 -5.89
N GLN A 189 25.38 11.31 -4.99
CA GLN A 189 25.01 9.94 -5.33
C GLN A 189 23.49 9.83 -5.48
N GLY A 190 22.97 10.09 -6.67
CA GLY A 190 21.54 9.95 -6.91
C GLY A 190 20.93 11.11 -7.67
N LEU A 191 19.61 11.23 -7.58
CA LEU A 191 18.94 12.48 -7.89
C LEU A 191 19.34 13.53 -6.87
N PRO A 192 19.37 14.81 -7.25
CA PRO A 192 19.79 15.84 -6.34
C PRO A 192 18.89 15.93 -5.11
N GLN A 193 19.49 15.75 -3.94
CA GLN A 193 18.84 15.72 -2.63
C GLN A 193 19.78 16.25 -1.55
N PHE A 194 19.23 16.69 -0.41
CA PHE A 194 20.04 17.12 0.73
C PHE A 194 20.12 16.03 1.79
N VAL A 195 21.33 15.79 2.27
CA VAL A 195 21.62 14.76 3.28
C VAL A 195 22.40 15.36 4.44
N LEU A 196 21.97 15.03 5.66
CA LEU A 196 22.73 15.28 6.87
C LEU A 196 23.67 14.11 7.10
N LYS A 197 24.95 14.41 7.30
CA LYS A 197 26.00 13.41 7.52
C LYS A 197 26.74 13.63 8.83
N ASN A 198 27.17 12.53 9.45
CA ASN A 198 28.21 12.48 10.47
C ASN A 198 29.44 11.80 9.88
N GLY A 199 30.44 12.59 9.49
CA GLY A 199 31.54 12.08 8.66
C GLY A 199 31.02 11.52 7.33
N THR A 200 31.12 10.20 7.13
CA THR A 200 30.64 9.49 5.93
C THR A 200 29.24 8.90 6.10
N GLU A 201 28.74 8.78 7.32
CA GLU A 201 27.44 8.17 7.63
C GLU A 201 26.30 9.16 7.35
N ILE A 202 25.23 8.70 6.70
CA ILE A 202 24.02 9.49 6.45
C ILE A 202 23.07 9.29 7.62
N LEU A 203 22.63 10.39 8.23
CA LEU A 203 21.71 10.37 9.38
C LEU A 203 20.29 10.80 9.03
N PHE A 204 20.13 11.66 8.04
CA PHE A 204 18.83 12.17 7.59
C PHE A 204 18.90 12.52 6.10
N ARG A 205 17.79 12.28 5.39
CA ARG A 205 17.62 12.61 3.98
C ARG A 205 16.35 13.45 3.80
N ALA A 206 16.51 14.62 3.19
CA ALA A 206 15.37 15.49 2.86
C ALA A 206 14.50 14.94 1.72
N GLY A 207 15.02 13.96 0.97
CA GLY A 207 14.42 13.41 -0.24
C GLY A 207 14.76 14.22 -1.49
N PRO A 208 14.67 13.61 -2.69
CA PRO A 208 14.86 14.32 -3.95
C PRO A 208 13.76 15.35 -4.22
N TRP A 209 14.06 16.30 -5.08
CA TRP A 209 13.10 17.28 -5.59
C TRP A 209 12.11 16.63 -6.57
N ASN A 210 10.82 16.82 -6.33
CA ASN A 210 9.74 16.25 -7.17
C ASN A 210 9.08 17.26 -8.11
N GLY A 211 9.72 18.39 -8.39
CA GLY A 211 9.16 19.47 -9.20
C GLY A 211 8.40 20.53 -8.39
N ALA A 212 7.92 20.21 -7.19
CA ALA A 212 7.18 21.14 -6.33
C ALA A 212 7.80 21.31 -4.93
N TYR A 213 8.32 20.23 -4.34
CA TYR A 213 8.96 20.23 -3.02
C TYR A 213 9.93 19.03 -2.88
N LEU A 214 10.71 19.02 -1.81
CA LEU A 214 11.56 17.87 -1.45
C LEU A 214 10.69 16.75 -0.89
N SER A 215 10.82 15.53 -1.39
CA SER A 215 9.86 14.43 -1.12
C SER A 215 9.76 14.01 0.35
N GLY A 216 10.75 14.30 1.19
CA GLY A 216 10.71 14.07 2.63
C GLY A 216 10.04 15.17 3.44
N ARG A 217 9.45 16.18 2.78
CA ARG A 217 8.62 17.22 3.42
C ARG A 217 7.15 17.00 3.06
N THR A 218 6.27 17.35 3.98
CA THR A 218 4.83 17.44 3.71
C THR A 218 4.57 18.50 2.65
N LEU A 219 3.44 18.38 1.95
CA LEU A 219 3.01 19.34 0.94
C LEU A 219 3.10 20.77 1.52
N PRO A 220 3.87 21.69 0.92
CA PRO A 220 4.02 23.03 1.47
C PRO A 220 2.67 23.73 1.43
N THR A 221 2.11 24.04 2.60
CA THR A 221 1.12 25.11 2.70
C THR A 221 1.82 26.43 2.43
N VAL A 222 1.17 27.36 1.72
CA VAL A 222 1.74 28.69 1.46
C VAL A 222 2.10 29.33 2.79
N ASN A 223 3.39 29.54 3.02
CA ASN A 223 3.86 30.14 4.27
C ASN A 223 3.89 31.67 4.12
N PRO A 224 3.14 32.42 4.93
CA PRO A 224 3.11 33.88 4.82
C PRO A 224 4.41 34.57 5.27
N ILE A 225 5.36 33.82 5.83
CA ILE A 225 6.62 34.35 6.37
C ILE A 225 7.74 34.25 5.35
N TYR A 226 7.83 33.15 4.59
CA TYR A 226 8.95 32.88 3.69
C TYR A 226 8.52 32.12 2.43
N SER A 227 9.22 32.40 1.33
CA SER A 227 9.19 31.62 0.09
C SER A 227 10.53 30.90 -0.09
N PHE A 228 10.55 29.90 -0.96
CA PHE A 228 11.77 29.19 -1.32
C PHE A 228 11.86 29.04 -2.83
N GLU A 229 13.08 28.91 -3.30
CA GLU A 229 13.42 28.55 -4.67
C GLU A 229 14.28 27.29 -4.64
N PHE A 230 14.03 26.40 -5.59
CA PHE A 230 14.86 25.24 -5.84
C PHE A 230 15.27 25.25 -7.30
N VAL A 231 16.55 25.47 -7.55
CA VAL A 231 17.13 25.46 -8.90
C VAL A 231 17.84 24.14 -9.10
N TRP A 232 17.56 23.49 -10.24
CA TRP A 232 18.29 22.31 -10.69
C TRP A 232 18.38 22.34 -12.21
N ASN A 233 19.61 22.50 -12.70
CA ASN A 233 19.96 22.49 -14.12
C ASN A 233 21.33 21.84 -14.33
N GLU A 234 21.85 21.90 -15.56
CA GLU A 234 23.14 21.29 -15.94
C GLU A 234 24.35 21.92 -15.24
N ASN A 235 24.24 23.17 -14.81
CA ASN A 235 25.34 23.93 -14.22
C ASN A 235 25.35 23.88 -12.69
N GLU A 236 24.17 23.88 -12.06
CA GLU A 236 24.06 23.95 -10.61
C GLU A 236 22.75 23.40 -10.07
N ILE A 237 22.81 23.00 -8.80
CA ILE A 237 21.67 22.80 -7.92
C ILE A 237 21.81 23.72 -6.71
N TYR A 238 20.73 24.37 -6.31
CA TYR A 238 20.66 24.93 -4.96
C TYR A 238 19.23 25.09 -4.46
N TYR A 239 19.10 25.07 -3.14
CA TYR A 239 17.94 25.55 -2.41
C TYR A 239 18.27 26.91 -1.80
N GLU A 240 17.35 27.84 -1.97
CA GLU A 240 17.41 29.18 -1.41
C GLU A 240 16.04 29.53 -0.81
N TYR A 241 16.02 30.42 0.17
CA TYR A 241 14.77 30.94 0.70
C TYR A 241 14.85 32.43 0.99
N GLU A 242 13.71 33.09 0.85
CA GLU A 242 13.55 34.52 1.11
C GLU A 242 12.45 34.75 2.15
N VAL A 243 12.50 35.89 2.83
CA VAL A 243 11.48 36.28 3.81
C VAL A 243 10.54 37.26 3.13
N GLN A 244 9.24 36.95 3.13
CA GLN A 244 8.21 37.82 2.54
C GLN A 244 7.86 39.00 3.47
N ASN A 245 7.84 38.75 4.78
CA ASN A 245 7.66 39.79 5.78
C ASN A 245 9.01 40.19 6.38
N HIS A 246 9.63 41.24 5.83
CA HIS A 246 10.94 41.74 6.28
C HIS A 246 11.00 42.18 7.75
N SER A 247 9.85 42.27 8.45
CA SER A 247 9.81 42.51 9.90
C SER A 247 10.14 41.25 10.72
N VAL A 248 10.14 40.07 10.10
CA VAL A 248 10.35 38.78 10.77
C VAL A 248 11.78 38.29 10.53
N TYR A 249 12.49 37.95 11.60
CA TYR A 249 13.80 37.33 11.52
C TYR A 249 13.67 35.81 11.63
N THR A 250 14.18 35.09 10.65
CA THR A 250 14.19 33.62 10.64
C THR A 250 15.48 33.06 10.03
N ARG A 251 15.94 31.93 10.56
CA ARG A 251 17.15 31.23 10.12
C ARG A 251 17.01 29.73 10.34
N TYR A 252 17.75 28.93 9.57
CA TYR A 252 18.03 27.56 9.94
C TYR A 252 19.34 27.48 10.72
N LEU A 253 19.39 26.63 11.74
CA LEU A 253 20.56 26.33 12.54
C LEU A 253 20.80 24.82 12.56
N LEU A 254 22.02 24.40 12.21
CA LEU A 254 22.51 23.05 12.46
C LEU A 254 23.30 23.04 13.77
N ASN A 255 22.66 22.58 14.84
CA ASN A 255 23.27 22.65 16.17
C ASN A 255 24.34 21.55 16.39
N PRO A 256 25.19 21.66 17.43
CA PRO A 256 26.23 20.65 17.73
C PRO A 256 25.70 19.25 18.05
N SER A 257 24.40 19.09 18.31
CA SER A 257 23.74 17.80 18.50
C SER A 257 23.23 17.18 17.19
N GLY A 258 23.43 17.86 16.05
CA GLY A 258 23.04 17.37 14.73
C GLY A 258 21.60 17.68 14.32
N LEU A 259 20.83 18.48 15.09
CA LEU A 259 19.46 18.85 14.72
C LEU A 259 19.45 20.10 13.83
N ILE A 260 18.62 20.06 12.78
CA ILE A 260 18.39 21.17 11.85
C ILE A 260 17.09 21.85 12.25
N GLN A 261 17.19 23.06 12.79
CA GLN A 261 16.05 23.78 13.35
C GLN A 261 15.85 25.11 12.64
N ARG A 262 14.64 25.36 12.14
CA ARG A 262 14.22 26.71 11.76
C ARG A 262 13.80 27.44 13.03
N THR A 263 14.45 28.56 13.31
CA THR A 263 14.06 29.45 14.39
C THR A 263 13.45 30.73 13.85
N ILE A 264 12.50 31.28 14.60
CA ILE A 264 11.87 32.58 14.34
C ILE A 264 12.03 33.43 15.59
N TRP A 265 12.39 34.69 15.39
CA TRP A 265 12.51 35.64 16.48
C TRP A 265 11.12 36.03 17.01
N ASN A 266 10.87 35.79 18.30
CA ASN A 266 9.65 36.23 18.97
C ASN A 266 9.88 37.57 19.67
N GLU A 267 9.34 38.64 19.10
CA GLU A 267 9.45 39.99 19.65
C GLU A 267 8.85 40.17 21.05
N ARG A 268 7.84 39.37 21.41
CA ARG A 268 7.21 39.44 22.74
C ARG A 268 8.07 38.78 23.81
N LYS A 269 8.68 37.64 23.50
CA LYS A 269 9.55 36.89 24.41
C LYS A 269 11.00 37.39 24.40
N LYS A 270 11.38 38.16 23.36
CA LYS A 270 12.76 38.55 23.08
C LYS A 270 13.69 37.34 23.05
N ASP A 271 13.25 36.28 22.38
CA ASP A 271 14.00 35.03 22.24
C ASP A 271 13.73 34.34 20.89
N TRP A 272 14.65 33.44 20.50
CA TRP A 272 14.51 32.58 19.33
C TRP A 272 13.64 31.39 19.66
N GLU A 273 12.49 31.27 18.99
CA GLU A 273 11.64 30.10 19.12
C GLU A 273 11.89 29.11 17.99
N VAL A 274 11.95 27.83 18.33
CA VAL A 274 12.00 26.76 17.34
C VAL A 274 10.63 26.67 16.66
N PHE A 275 10.59 27.06 15.39
CA PHE A 275 9.39 26.99 14.56
C PHE A 275 9.21 25.58 13.98
N ALA A 276 10.30 24.96 13.54
CA ALA A 276 10.28 23.60 13.01
C ALA A 276 11.66 22.93 13.20
N THR A 277 11.65 21.61 13.43
CA THR A 277 12.84 20.75 13.38
C THR A 277 12.71 19.86 12.15
N SER A 278 13.78 19.70 11.36
CA SER A 278 13.69 18.89 10.12
C SER A 278 13.62 17.38 10.43
N GLN A 279 14.29 16.95 11.51
CA GLN A 279 14.26 15.58 12.00
C GLN A 279 13.23 15.47 13.14
N VAL A 280 11.95 15.39 12.78
CA VAL A 280 10.83 15.50 13.74
C VAL A 280 10.72 14.24 14.60
N ASP A 281 10.99 13.07 14.01
CA ASP A 281 10.66 11.77 14.57
C ASP A 281 11.66 10.68 14.13
N GLN A 282 11.43 9.45 14.61
CA GLN A 282 12.25 8.28 14.27
C GLN A 282 12.23 7.92 12.78
N CYS A 283 11.14 8.19 12.04
CA CYS A 283 11.07 7.94 10.59
C CYS A 283 11.91 8.95 9.78
N SER A 284 12.36 10.03 10.42
CA SER A 284 13.34 10.95 9.84
C SER A 284 14.76 10.38 9.83
N ILE A 285 15.06 9.40 10.69
CA ILE A 285 16.37 8.73 10.72
C ILE A 285 16.54 7.95 9.42
N TYR A 286 17.69 8.16 8.77
CA TYR A 286 17.99 7.50 7.50
C TYR A 286 17.99 5.97 7.66
N ALA A 287 17.23 5.29 6.80
CA ALA A 287 17.09 3.84 6.78
C ALA A 287 16.70 3.23 8.14
N TYR A 288 15.88 3.95 8.92
CA TYR A 288 15.36 3.47 10.20
C TYR A 288 14.68 2.10 10.09
N CYS A 289 13.85 1.94 9.06
CA CYS A 289 13.36 0.63 8.62
C CYS A 289 14.26 0.10 7.50
N GLY A 290 14.58 -1.19 7.56
CA GLY A 290 15.44 -1.85 6.57
C GLY A 290 14.82 -1.90 5.15
N PRO A 291 15.53 -2.55 4.20
CA PRO A 291 15.09 -2.65 2.82
C PRO A 291 13.65 -3.16 2.66
N TYR A 292 12.89 -2.56 1.74
CA TYR A 292 11.51 -2.90 1.43
C TYR A 292 10.53 -2.81 2.61
N ALA A 293 10.82 -1.97 3.60
CA ALA A 293 9.93 -1.61 4.69
C ALA A 293 9.58 -0.11 4.66
N THR A 294 8.40 0.25 5.15
CA THR A 294 7.95 1.63 5.37
C THR A 294 8.01 1.98 6.85
N CYS A 295 8.25 3.25 7.13
CA CYS A 295 8.14 3.83 8.47
C CYS A 295 6.90 4.72 8.59
N ASN A 296 6.05 4.46 9.59
CA ASN A 296 4.88 5.26 9.93
C ASN A 296 4.86 5.55 11.44
N THR A 297 4.86 6.83 11.82
CA THR A 297 4.89 7.25 13.23
C THR A 297 3.57 7.02 13.98
N ASN A 298 2.48 6.75 13.26
CA ASN A 298 1.18 6.44 13.86
C ASN A 298 1.02 4.94 14.16
N GLU A 299 1.95 4.08 13.72
CA GLU A 299 1.94 2.64 13.98
C GLU A 299 2.93 2.25 15.08
N SER A 300 2.68 1.10 15.73
CA SER A 300 3.55 0.53 16.78
C SER A 300 3.65 -0.98 16.62
N PRO A 301 4.79 -1.55 16.16
CA PRO A 301 6.04 -0.87 15.84
C PRO A 301 5.91 0.06 14.61
N PRO A 302 6.76 1.09 14.48
CA PRO A 302 6.68 2.06 13.39
C PRO A 302 7.10 1.51 12.02
N CYS A 303 7.77 0.36 11.99
CA CYS A 303 8.23 -0.28 10.76
C CYS A 303 7.29 -1.39 10.33
N LYS A 304 7.00 -1.45 9.03
CA LYS A 304 6.18 -2.48 8.41
C LYS A 304 6.71 -2.84 7.03
N CYS A 305 6.61 -4.10 6.62
CA CYS A 305 6.96 -4.47 5.26
C CYS A 305 6.00 -3.85 4.24
N LEU A 306 6.54 -3.43 3.09
CA LEU A 306 5.73 -3.05 1.95
C LEU A 306 4.77 -4.19 1.58
N GLU A 307 3.58 -3.84 1.09
CA GLU A 307 2.65 -4.84 0.57
C GLU A 307 3.32 -5.68 -0.55
N GLY A 308 3.14 -6.99 -0.49
CA GLY A 308 3.86 -7.96 -1.33
C GLY A 308 5.21 -8.45 -0.77
N PHE A 309 5.63 -7.97 0.41
CA PHE A 309 6.87 -8.36 1.07
C PHE A 309 6.61 -9.02 2.43
N LEU A 310 7.56 -9.85 2.85
CA LEU A 310 7.60 -10.53 4.14
C LEU A 310 8.88 -10.12 4.88
N HIS A 311 8.81 -10.09 6.21
CA HIS A 311 10.00 -9.82 7.03
C HIS A 311 11.07 -10.89 6.76
N ARG A 312 12.36 -10.50 6.68
CA ARG A 312 13.43 -11.48 6.37
C ARG A 312 13.62 -12.53 7.46
N SER A 313 13.32 -12.18 8.71
CA SER A 313 13.22 -13.17 9.80
C SER A 313 11.79 -13.64 9.95
N ALA A 314 11.62 -14.95 10.10
CA ALA A 314 10.32 -15.59 10.36
C ALA A 314 9.99 -15.71 11.86
N SER A 315 10.87 -15.22 12.76
CA SER A 315 10.64 -15.32 14.20
C SER A 315 9.68 -14.21 14.68
N PRO A 316 8.64 -14.52 15.48
CA PRO A 316 7.76 -13.50 16.04
C PRO A 316 8.47 -12.49 16.96
N GLU A 317 9.59 -12.90 17.54
CA GLU A 317 10.44 -12.07 18.40
C GLU A 317 11.16 -10.99 17.58
N ASP A 318 11.65 -11.33 16.38
CA ASP A 318 12.31 -10.38 15.48
C ASP A 318 11.29 -9.44 14.80
N ILE A 319 10.10 -9.95 14.44
CA ILE A 319 9.02 -9.14 13.82
C ILE A 319 8.51 -8.07 14.78
N ASN A 320 8.41 -8.40 16.07
CA ASN A 320 8.02 -7.46 17.12
C ASN A 320 9.23 -6.75 17.77
N SER A 321 10.43 -6.93 17.21
CA SER A 321 11.63 -6.29 17.73
C SER A 321 11.73 -4.82 17.30
N VAL A 322 12.61 -4.10 17.99
CA VAL A 322 13.00 -2.73 17.62
C VAL A 322 14.01 -2.73 16.47
N ASP A 323 14.71 -3.85 16.22
CA ASP A 323 15.74 -3.94 15.18
C ASP A 323 15.16 -4.42 13.84
N TRP A 324 14.84 -3.46 12.99
CA TRP A 324 14.34 -3.69 11.63
C TRP A 324 15.43 -3.61 10.55
N SER A 325 16.72 -3.69 10.93
CA SER A 325 17.85 -3.55 10.00
C SER A 325 17.86 -4.59 8.87
N ASN A 326 17.35 -5.80 9.13
CA ASN A 326 17.24 -6.87 8.14
C ASN A 326 16.18 -6.57 7.06
N GLY A 327 15.19 -5.73 7.36
CA GLY A 327 14.10 -5.37 6.45
C GLY A 327 13.29 -6.58 5.97
N CYS A 328 12.84 -6.48 4.73
CA CYS A 328 11.89 -7.39 4.12
C CYS A 328 12.45 -8.01 2.83
N THR A 329 11.77 -9.04 2.36
CA THR A 329 12.00 -9.71 1.07
C THR A 329 10.68 -9.91 0.35
N ARG A 330 10.70 -10.03 -0.98
CA ARG A 330 9.48 -10.28 -1.74
C ARG A 330 8.87 -11.61 -1.30
N ARG A 331 7.55 -11.65 -1.17
CA ARG A 331 6.80 -12.90 -0.95
C ARG A 331 7.01 -13.85 -2.12
N THR A 332 6.83 -13.32 -3.33
CA THR A 332 6.99 -14.08 -4.57
C THR A 332 8.18 -13.52 -5.38
N PRO A 333 9.13 -14.35 -5.84
CA PRO A 333 10.19 -13.91 -6.73
C PRO A 333 9.65 -13.34 -8.05
N LEU A 334 10.34 -12.34 -8.59
CA LEU A 334 9.98 -11.75 -9.89
C LEU A 334 10.24 -12.76 -11.01
N ALA A 335 9.31 -12.83 -11.96
CA ALA A 335 9.38 -13.69 -13.14
C ALA A 335 9.87 -12.94 -14.39
N CYS A 336 9.85 -11.60 -14.37
CA CYS A 336 10.20 -10.70 -15.46
C CYS A 336 9.32 -10.81 -16.72
N GLU A 337 9.53 -11.82 -17.57
CA GLU A 337 9.03 -11.96 -18.96
C GLU A 337 7.48 -12.04 -19.08
N GLY A 338 6.77 -10.98 -18.73
CA GLY A 338 5.31 -10.90 -18.71
C GLY A 338 4.65 -11.47 -17.44
N GLY A 339 5.46 -11.86 -16.44
CA GLY A 339 4.97 -12.38 -15.15
C GLY A 339 4.87 -11.35 -14.02
N ASP A 340 5.40 -10.14 -14.22
CA ASP A 340 5.43 -9.08 -13.22
C ASP A 340 4.48 -7.93 -13.58
N SER A 341 4.02 -7.23 -12.57
CA SER A 341 3.31 -5.96 -12.71
C SER A 341 3.66 -5.06 -11.52
N PHE A 342 2.94 -3.96 -11.30
CA PHE A 342 3.27 -2.99 -10.27
C PHE A 342 2.14 -2.71 -9.29
N LEU A 343 2.52 -2.61 -8.02
CA LEU A 343 1.65 -2.10 -6.97
C LEU A 343 1.85 -0.59 -6.85
N LYS A 344 0.78 0.16 -6.99
CA LYS A 344 0.78 1.59 -6.72
C LYS A 344 0.61 1.82 -5.21
N GLN A 345 1.61 2.41 -4.58
CA GLN A 345 1.50 2.97 -3.23
C GLN A 345 1.53 4.50 -3.31
N THR A 346 0.75 5.15 -2.46
CA THR A 346 0.55 6.61 -2.48
C THR A 346 1.00 7.23 -1.17
N GLY A 347 1.41 8.50 -1.20
CA GLY A 347 1.73 9.25 0.02
C GLY A 347 3.06 8.87 0.66
N LEU A 348 4.05 8.45 -0.15
CA LEU A 348 5.36 8.05 0.35
C LEU A 348 6.40 9.15 0.19
N ARG A 349 7.34 9.23 1.13
CA ARG A 349 8.70 9.70 0.83
C ARG A 349 9.38 8.63 0.00
N ILE A 350 9.59 8.92 -1.28
CA ILE A 350 10.15 7.93 -2.23
C ILE A 350 11.54 7.46 -1.80
N PRO A 351 11.98 6.24 -2.17
CA PRO A 351 13.20 5.62 -1.66
C PRO A 351 14.48 6.42 -1.94
N ASP A 352 15.58 6.01 -1.31
CA ASP A 352 16.91 6.48 -1.67
C ASP A 352 17.18 6.33 -3.18
N THR A 353 17.85 7.31 -3.77
CA THR A 353 18.05 7.37 -5.23
C THR A 353 19.48 7.05 -5.63
N SER A 354 20.30 6.41 -4.79
CA SER A 354 21.70 6.07 -5.15
C SER A 354 21.81 5.09 -6.33
N LYS A 355 20.81 4.24 -6.56
CA LYS A 355 20.75 3.27 -7.67
C LYS A 355 19.52 3.50 -8.55
N TYR A 356 19.64 4.45 -9.46
CA TYR A 356 18.51 4.96 -10.23
C TYR A 356 18.83 5.16 -11.72
N TRP A 357 17.77 5.38 -12.50
CA TRP A 357 17.84 6.01 -13.82
C TRP A 357 16.66 6.96 -13.98
N ALA A 358 16.88 8.09 -14.66
CA ALA A 358 15.91 9.17 -14.75
C ALA A 358 15.88 9.77 -16.17
N ASP A 359 14.68 10.07 -16.68
CA ASP A 359 14.47 10.82 -17.92
C ASP A 359 13.19 11.65 -17.86
N LEU A 360 13.29 12.97 -18.00
CA LEU A 360 12.16 13.91 -17.95
C LEU A 360 11.26 13.87 -19.19
N SER A 361 11.75 13.35 -20.32
CA SER A 361 11.02 13.33 -21.59
C SER A 361 10.01 12.19 -21.70
N ILE A 362 10.11 11.21 -20.80
CA ILE A 362 9.34 9.97 -20.84
C ILE A 362 8.13 10.07 -19.92
N ASP A 363 6.95 9.69 -20.43
CA ASP A 363 5.74 9.65 -19.63
C ASP A 363 5.68 8.40 -18.73
N LEU A 364 4.76 8.42 -17.77
CA LEU A 364 4.64 7.36 -16.77
C LEU A 364 4.31 5.98 -17.39
N LYS A 365 3.55 5.93 -18.49
CA LYS A 365 3.17 4.66 -19.14
C LYS A 365 4.35 4.04 -19.86
N GLU A 366 5.17 4.85 -20.51
CA GLU A 366 6.38 4.38 -21.15
C GLU A 366 7.44 4.02 -20.09
N CYS A 367 7.47 4.73 -18.97
CA CYS A 367 8.29 4.39 -17.80
C CYS A 367 7.99 2.97 -17.27
N GLU A 368 6.71 2.61 -17.16
CA GLU A 368 6.26 1.27 -16.79
C GLU A 368 6.84 0.21 -17.75
N LYS A 369 6.71 0.42 -19.06
CA LYS A 369 7.21 -0.51 -20.08
C LYS A 369 8.73 -0.68 -20.02
N LEU A 370 9.46 0.42 -19.83
CA LEU A 370 10.92 0.40 -19.67
C LEU A 370 11.32 -0.42 -18.45
N CYS A 371 10.62 -0.24 -17.33
CA CYS A 371 10.85 -1.01 -16.11
C CYS A 371 10.53 -2.50 -16.32
N LEU A 372 9.41 -2.85 -16.94
CA LEU A 372 9.08 -4.27 -17.23
C LEU A 372 10.13 -4.94 -18.10
N LYS A 373 10.62 -4.24 -19.13
CA LYS A 373 11.65 -4.74 -20.05
C LYS A 373 13.00 -5.01 -19.38
N ASN A 374 13.31 -4.29 -18.30
CA ASN A 374 14.56 -4.48 -17.55
C ASN A 374 14.30 -5.29 -16.28
N CYS A 375 14.71 -6.55 -16.24
CA CYS A 375 14.47 -7.46 -15.10
C CYS A 375 15.11 -7.01 -13.77
N SER A 376 16.07 -6.08 -13.79
CA SER A 376 16.67 -5.52 -12.59
C SER A 376 15.89 -4.33 -12.02
N CYS A 377 14.91 -3.79 -12.76
CA CYS A 377 14.09 -2.68 -12.29
C CYS A 377 13.16 -3.13 -11.17
N THR A 378 13.17 -2.45 -10.04
CA THR A 378 12.41 -2.83 -8.83
C THR A 378 11.23 -1.91 -8.53
N ALA A 379 11.25 -0.66 -8.99
CA ALA A 379 10.14 0.28 -8.87
C ALA A 379 10.28 1.43 -9.87
N TYR A 380 9.19 2.17 -10.08
CA TYR A 380 9.23 3.43 -10.82
C TYR A 380 8.28 4.51 -10.27
N THR A 381 8.48 5.76 -10.68
CA THR A 381 7.58 6.90 -10.41
C THR A 381 7.80 8.04 -11.42
N ASN A 382 7.00 9.10 -11.31
CA ASN A 382 7.24 10.37 -12.00
C ASN A 382 8.42 11.13 -11.40
N LEU A 383 9.20 11.84 -12.22
CA LEU A 383 10.24 12.75 -11.71
C LEU A 383 9.65 14.08 -11.19
N ASP A 384 8.60 14.55 -11.84
CA ASP A 384 7.96 15.82 -11.56
C ASP A 384 6.45 15.59 -11.40
N ILE A 385 5.89 15.92 -10.24
CA ILE A 385 4.47 15.65 -9.93
C ILE A 385 3.52 16.75 -10.42
N ARG A 386 4.04 17.87 -10.94
CA ARG A 386 3.21 18.98 -11.43
C ARG A 386 2.43 18.56 -12.67
N GLU A 387 1.32 19.26 -12.93
CA GLU A 387 0.54 19.13 -14.16
C GLU A 387 0.05 17.69 -14.47
N GLY A 388 -0.17 16.87 -13.44
CA GLY A 388 -0.61 15.48 -13.60
C GLY A 388 0.52 14.45 -13.66
N GLY A 389 1.78 14.88 -13.52
CA GLY A 389 2.95 14.02 -13.42
C GLY A 389 3.66 13.82 -14.76
N ARG A 390 4.99 14.04 -14.77
CA ARG A 390 5.85 13.83 -15.95
C ARG A 390 7.23 13.30 -15.56
N GLY A 391 7.93 12.77 -16.56
CA GLY A 391 9.24 12.17 -16.40
C GLY A 391 9.16 10.76 -15.79
N CYS A 392 10.27 10.04 -15.90
CA CYS A 392 10.40 8.66 -15.47
C CYS A 392 11.58 8.54 -14.51
N LEU A 393 11.35 7.98 -13.32
CA LEU A 393 12.38 7.60 -12.36
C LEU A 393 12.27 6.10 -12.10
N LEU A 394 13.35 5.36 -12.34
CA LEU A 394 13.47 3.92 -12.14
C LEU A 394 14.46 3.62 -11.01
N TRP A 395 14.20 2.57 -10.24
CA TRP A 395 15.14 2.04 -9.25
C TRP A 395 15.71 0.68 -9.65
N TYR A 396 16.98 0.46 -9.30
CA TYR A 396 17.67 -0.82 -9.48
C TYR A 396 18.21 -1.34 -8.15
N GLY A 397 17.61 -2.41 -7.65
CA GLY A 397 17.98 -3.05 -6.37
C GLY A 397 17.04 -2.68 -5.23
N ASP A 398 17.56 -2.79 -4.01
CA ASP A 398 16.79 -2.66 -2.78
C ASP A 398 16.25 -1.24 -2.57
N LEU A 399 14.97 -1.16 -2.20
CA LEU A 399 14.31 0.12 -1.90
C LEU A 399 14.49 0.41 -0.41
N THR A 400 15.15 1.51 -0.07
CA THR A 400 15.49 1.87 1.32
C THR A 400 15.02 3.28 1.67
N ASP A 401 14.91 3.58 2.96
CA ASP A 401 14.59 4.91 3.49
C ASP A 401 13.20 5.45 3.08
N ILE A 402 12.21 4.56 3.09
CA ILE A 402 10.81 4.86 2.74
C ILE A 402 10.03 5.20 4.01
N SER A 403 9.24 6.27 3.97
CA SER A 403 8.32 6.62 5.05
C SER A 403 6.95 7.02 4.50
N GLU A 404 5.91 6.75 5.28
CA GLU A 404 4.53 7.15 4.99
C GLU A 404 4.30 8.58 5.51
N LEU A 405 3.70 9.42 4.67
CA LEU A 405 3.38 10.80 5.00
C LEU A 405 1.87 10.95 5.17
N ASN A 406 1.45 11.59 6.26
CA ASN A 406 0.03 11.84 6.54
C ASN A 406 -0.61 12.74 5.48
N GLU A 407 0.15 13.70 4.94
CA GLU A 407 -0.29 14.63 3.91
C GLU A 407 0.81 14.87 2.87
N GLY A 408 0.44 14.86 1.59
CA GLY A 408 1.38 14.99 0.49
C GLY A 408 2.05 13.67 0.13
N GLY A 409 3.33 13.72 -0.19
CA GLY A 409 4.10 12.57 -0.68
C GLY A 409 3.90 12.30 -2.17
N GLN A 410 4.43 11.17 -2.61
CA GLN A 410 4.45 10.82 -4.02
C GLN A 410 4.12 9.35 -4.22
N ASP A 411 3.50 9.06 -5.36
CA ASP A 411 3.15 7.70 -5.75
C ASP A 411 4.40 6.90 -6.12
N LEU A 412 4.52 5.67 -5.67
CA LEU A 412 5.58 4.74 -6.05
C LEU A 412 4.95 3.46 -6.61
N TYR A 413 5.42 3.03 -7.77
CA TYR A 413 4.97 1.81 -8.43
C TYR A 413 6.00 0.71 -8.21
N ILE A 414 5.73 -0.18 -7.26
CA ILE A 414 6.68 -1.21 -6.82
C ILE A 414 6.44 -2.49 -7.61
N ARG A 415 7.50 -3.05 -8.19
CA ARG A 415 7.42 -4.26 -9.00
C ARG A 415 7.19 -5.49 -8.13
N LEU A 416 6.11 -6.21 -8.43
CA LEU A 416 5.71 -7.46 -7.79
C LEU A 416 5.36 -8.51 -8.84
N ALA A 417 5.33 -9.77 -8.43
CA ALA A 417 4.77 -10.82 -9.26
C ALA A 417 3.26 -10.56 -9.45
N THR A 418 2.73 -10.83 -10.64
CA THR A 418 1.31 -10.52 -10.97
C THR A 418 0.32 -11.21 -10.04
N CYS A 419 0.68 -12.37 -9.47
CA CYS A 419 -0.13 -13.08 -8.48
C CYS A 419 -0.36 -12.27 -7.21
N ASP A 420 0.59 -11.42 -6.82
CA ASP A 420 0.53 -10.60 -5.59
C ASP A 420 -0.33 -9.34 -5.78
N LEU A 421 -0.67 -8.96 -7.02
CA LEU A 421 -1.33 -7.68 -7.37
C LEU A 421 -2.82 -7.78 -7.67
N SER A 422 -3.34 -8.99 -7.86
CA SER A 422 -4.78 -9.17 -7.94
C SER A 422 -5.40 -8.70 -6.63
N GLU A 423 -6.53 -7.98 -6.65
CA GLU A 423 -7.28 -7.48 -5.46
C GLU A 423 -7.69 -8.59 -4.44
N HIS A 424 -7.16 -9.80 -4.63
CA HIS A 424 -7.35 -11.03 -3.88
C HIS A 424 -6.16 -11.31 -2.94
N GLY A 425 -5.17 -10.41 -2.85
CA GLY A 425 -4.08 -10.41 -1.87
C GLY A 425 -4.38 -9.71 -0.53
N LYS A 426 -5.61 -9.22 -0.33
CA LYS A 426 -6.04 -8.61 0.94
C LYS A 426 -6.25 -9.66 2.04
N GLU A 427 -5.25 -9.71 2.91
CA GLU A 427 -5.22 -10.15 4.31
C GLU A 427 -5.67 -11.59 4.63
N ASP A 428 -4.72 -12.28 5.26
CA ASP A 428 -4.75 -13.52 6.04
C ASP A 428 -5.51 -14.71 5.46
N LEU A 429 -4.79 -15.50 4.66
CA LEU A 429 -4.61 -16.96 4.77
C LEU A 429 -3.70 -17.38 3.61
N GLU A 430 -2.47 -17.81 3.92
CA GLU A 430 -1.54 -18.40 2.94
C GLU A 430 -2.17 -19.68 2.36
N LEU A 431 -2.82 -19.57 1.20
CA LEU A 431 -3.22 -20.74 0.44
C LEU A 431 -1.95 -21.32 -0.22
N PRO A 432 -1.52 -22.55 0.10
CA PRO A 432 -0.33 -23.15 -0.49
C PRO A 432 -0.40 -23.22 -2.02
N VAL A 433 0.68 -22.79 -2.68
CA VAL A 433 0.81 -22.92 -4.14
C VAL A 433 1.67 -24.15 -4.45
N PHE A 434 1.09 -25.11 -5.14
CA PHE A 434 1.77 -26.31 -5.59
C PHE A 434 2.44 -26.07 -6.94
N ASP A 435 3.69 -26.52 -7.11
CA ASP A 435 4.33 -26.51 -8.42
C ASP A 435 3.64 -27.52 -9.36
N PHE A 436 3.68 -27.23 -10.67
CA PHE A 436 3.06 -28.12 -11.64
C PHE A 436 3.72 -29.51 -11.63
N ALA A 437 5.03 -29.59 -11.37
CA ALA A 437 5.76 -30.85 -11.38
C ALA A 437 5.28 -31.82 -10.29
N THR A 438 5.01 -31.32 -9.09
CA THR A 438 4.44 -32.07 -7.97
C THR A 438 3.03 -32.52 -8.31
N VAL A 439 2.18 -31.62 -8.82
CA VAL A 439 0.80 -31.99 -9.19
C VAL A 439 0.76 -33.00 -10.34
N ALA A 440 1.63 -32.83 -11.35
CA ALA A 440 1.76 -33.77 -12.45
C ALA A 440 2.26 -35.13 -11.94
N THR A 441 3.28 -35.17 -11.09
CA THR A 441 3.79 -36.41 -10.50
C THR A 441 2.72 -37.10 -9.66
N ALA A 442 2.03 -36.34 -8.80
CA ALA A 442 0.98 -36.85 -7.91
C ALA A 442 -0.20 -37.44 -8.69
N THR A 443 -0.53 -36.88 -9.85
CA THR A 443 -1.61 -37.35 -10.73
C THR A 443 -1.14 -38.34 -11.80
N ASN A 444 0.14 -38.75 -11.76
CA ASN A 444 0.79 -39.56 -12.78
C ASN A 444 0.61 -38.97 -14.19
N ASN A 445 1.05 -37.72 -14.38
CA ASN A 445 0.91 -36.90 -15.58
C ASN A 445 -0.53 -36.78 -16.10
N PHE A 446 -1.50 -36.63 -15.19
CA PHE A 446 -2.92 -36.47 -15.52
C PHE A 446 -3.47 -37.63 -16.38
N LEU A 447 -3.03 -38.86 -16.10
CA LEU A 447 -3.52 -40.06 -16.78
C LEU A 447 -5.05 -40.16 -16.70
N SER A 448 -5.68 -40.58 -17.81
CA SER A 448 -7.14 -40.71 -17.91
C SER A 448 -7.73 -41.67 -16.87
N ASN A 449 -6.99 -42.70 -16.47
CA ASN A 449 -7.42 -43.66 -15.44
C ASN A 449 -7.59 -43.03 -14.05
N ASN A 450 -7.01 -41.86 -13.82
CA ASN A 450 -7.13 -41.12 -12.56
C ASN A 450 -8.30 -40.12 -12.56
N ILE A 451 -9.08 -40.03 -13.63
CA ILE A 451 -10.22 -39.10 -13.67
C ILE A 451 -11.31 -39.57 -12.70
N LEU A 452 -11.66 -38.71 -11.75
CA LEU A 452 -12.75 -38.90 -10.78
C LEU A 452 -14.10 -38.47 -11.35
N GLY A 453 -14.08 -37.46 -12.23
CA GLY A 453 -15.24 -36.93 -12.92
C GLY A 453 -14.86 -35.78 -13.85
N GLN A 454 -15.76 -35.40 -14.74
CA GLN A 454 -15.59 -34.27 -15.65
C GLN A 454 -16.89 -33.47 -15.68
N GLY A 455 -16.81 -32.21 -15.24
CA GLY A 455 -17.93 -31.25 -15.31
C GLY A 455 -17.69 -30.18 -16.38
N GLY A 456 -18.59 -29.19 -16.44
CA GLY A 456 -18.46 -28.03 -17.36
C GLY A 456 -17.21 -27.16 -17.14
N PHE A 457 -16.48 -27.40 -16.05
CA PHE A 457 -15.31 -26.62 -15.63
C PHE A 457 -13.98 -27.35 -15.84
N GLY A 458 -14.02 -28.59 -16.33
CA GLY A 458 -12.85 -29.41 -16.61
C GLY A 458 -12.79 -30.73 -15.83
N PRO A 459 -11.80 -31.59 -16.13
CA PRO A 459 -11.61 -32.87 -15.46
C PRO A 459 -11.05 -32.72 -14.05
N VAL A 460 -11.50 -33.59 -13.15
CA VAL A 460 -10.98 -33.75 -11.78
C VAL A 460 -10.20 -35.06 -11.71
N TYR A 461 -8.94 -35.00 -11.28
CA TYR A 461 -8.06 -36.16 -11.17
C TYR A 461 -7.84 -36.55 -9.71
N LYS A 462 -7.71 -37.85 -9.45
CA LYS A 462 -7.14 -38.38 -8.22
C LYS A 462 -5.63 -38.24 -8.30
N GLY A 463 -5.02 -37.79 -7.20
CA GLY A 463 -3.57 -37.83 -7.04
C GLY A 463 -3.16 -38.23 -5.64
N THR A 464 -1.89 -38.57 -5.49
CA THR A 464 -1.26 -38.85 -4.20
C THR A 464 0.04 -38.07 -4.11
N LEU A 465 0.13 -37.17 -3.14
CA LEU A 465 1.36 -36.41 -2.87
C LEU A 465 2.46 -37.34 -2.35
N ILE A 466 3.73 -36.90 -2.43
CA ILE A 466 4.91 -37.69 -2.03
C ILE A 466 4.82 -38.18 -0.57
N GLU A 467 4.17 -37.40 0.28
CA GLU A 467 3.94 -37.70 1.70
C GLU A 467 2.77 -38.70 1.93
N GLY A 468 2.15 -39.21 0.88
CA GLY A 468 1.06 -40.19 0.93
C GLY A 468 -0.34 -39.59 1.04
N GLN A 469 -0.47 -38.26 1.07
CA GLN A 469 -1.76 -37.59 1.15
C GLN A 469 -2.53 -37.69 -0.18
N GLU A 470 -3.74 -38.28 -0.15
CA GLU A 470 -4.64 -38.33 -1.29
C GLU A 470 -5.31 -36.97 -1.56
N ILE A 471 -5.31 -36.55 -2.81
CA ILE A 471 -5.83 -35.26 -3.26
C ILE A 471 -6.76 -35.40 -4.46
N ALA A 472 -7.66 -34.44 -4.63
CA ALA A 472 -8.46 -34.26 -5.84
C ALA A 472 -8.00 -32.98 -6.57
N VAL A 473 -7.57 -33.12 -7.82
CA VAL A 473 -7.02 -32.02 -8.62
C VAL A 473 -8.02 -31.65 -9.71
N LYS A 474 -8.73 -30.53 -9.51
CA LYS A 474 -9.65 -29.95 -10.51
C LYS A 474 -8.83 -29.12 -11.48
N ARG A 475 -8.64 -29.61 -12.71
CA ARG A 475 -7.91 -28.91 -13.77
C ARG A 475 -8.89 -28.16 -14.65
N LEU A 476 -8.71 -26.84 -14.75
CA LEU A 476 -9.68 -25.99 -15.42
C LEU A 476 -9.52 -26.02 -16.94
N SER A 477 -10.65 -25.95 -17.65
CA SER A 477 -10.67 -25.93 -19.11
C SER A 477 -10.09 -24.64 -19.69
N LYS A 478 -9.28 -24.75 -20.75
CA LYS A 478 -8.57 -23.63 -21.40
C LYS A 478 -9.45 -22.70 -22.24
N ASN A 479 -10.68 -23.13 -22.57
CA ASN A 479 -11.46 -22.54 -23.66
C ASN A 479 -12.61 -21.62 -23.21
N SER A 480 -12.70 -21.22 -21.94
CA SER A 480 -13.77 -20.32 -21.48
C SER A 480 -13.24 -19.23 -20.54
N GLY A 481 -13.54 -17.96 -20.85
CA GLY A 481 -13.28 -16.83 -19.93
C GLY A 481 -14.00 -16.97 -18.58
N GLN A 482 -15.03 -17.83 -18.53
CA GLN A 482 -15.76 -18.20 -17.33
C GLN A 482 -14.91 -19.02 -16.34
N GLY A 483 -14.08 -19.95 -16.82
CA GLY A 483 -13.27 -20.81 -15.94
C GLY A 483 -12.28 -20.03 -15.08
N LEU A 484 -11.78 -18.88 -15.57
CA LEU A 484 -10.87 -18.02 -14.81
C LEU A 484 -11.59 -17.21 -13.72
N GLU A 485 -12.80 -16.70 -13.99
CA GLU A 485 -13.61 -15.99 -12.98
C GLU A 485 -14.04 -16.92 -11.85
N GLU A 486 -14.39 -18.16 -12.18
CA GLU A 486 -14.80 -19.18 -11.20
C GLU A 486 -13.61 -19.69 -10.40
N PHE A 487 -12.44 -19.87 -11.03
CA PHE A 487 -11.19 -20.14 -10.31
C PHE A 487 -10.91 -19.08 -9.27
N LYS A 488 -10.95 -17.80 -9.66
CA LYS A 488 -10.74 -16.67 -8.76
C LYS A 488 -11.76 -16.68 -7.62
N ASN A 489 -13.04 -16.95 -7.91
CA ASN A 489 -14.07 -17.05 -6.87
C ASN A 489 -13.78 -18.21 -5.91
N GLU A 490 -13.45 -19.40 -6.41
CA GLU A 490 -13.15 -20.58 -5.59
C GLU A 490 -11.94 -20.32 -4.68
N VAL A 491 -10.82 -19.86 -5.24
CA VAL A 491 -9.61 -19.51 -4.46
C VAL A 491 -9.93 -18.47 -3.40
N THR A 492 -10.67 -17.41 -3.73
CA THR A 492 -10.93 -16.29 -2.82
C THR A 492 -11.91 -16.64 -1.70
N LEU A 493 -12.95 -17.43 -2.02
CA LEU A 493 -14.00 -17.75 -1.07
C LEU A 493 -13.61 -18.95 -0.21
N ILE A 494 -13.20 -20.07 -0.83
CA ILE A 494 -13.04 -21.31 -0.08
C ILE A 494 -11.77 -21.33 0.77
N SER A 495 -10.73 -20.57 0.42
CA SER A 495 -9.54 -20.40 1.27
C SER A 495 -9.90 -19.84 2.66
N LYS A 496 -10.97 -19.04 2.73
CA LYS A 496 -11.45 -18.37 3.96
C LYS A 496 -12.55 -19.17 4.70
N LEU A 497 -12.97 -20.32 4.16
CA LEU A 497 -14.04 -21.13 4.73
C LEU A 497 -13.50 -22.43 5.30
N GLN A 498 -13.74 -22.64 6.59
CA GLN A 498 -13.37 -23.89 7.26
C GLN A 498 -14.56 -24.38 8.06
N HIS A 499 -15.14 -25.50 7.62
CA HIS A 499 -16.25 -26.13 8.29
C HIS A 499 -16.30 -27.62 7.96
N ARG A 500 -16.77 -28.44 8.90
CA ARG A 500 -16.81 -29.92 8.75
C ARG A 500 -17.65 -30.41 7.57
N ASN A 501 -18.63 -29.60 7.15
CA ASN A 501 -19.53 -29.89 6.02
C ASN A 501 -19.20 -29.09 4.75
N LEU A 502 -17.98 -28.56 4.63
CA LEU A 502 -17.47 -27.94 3.41
C LEU A 502 -16.20 -28.68 2.97
N VAL A 503 -15.99 -28.84 1.67
CA VAL A 503 -14.77 -29.45 1.14
C VAL A 503 -13.59 -28.53 1.36
N LYS A 504 -12.52 -29.04 1.95
CA LYS A 504 -11.29 -28.30 2.22
C LYS A 504 -10.45 -28.17 0.95
N LEU A 505 -10.08 -26.92 0.61
CA LEU A 505 -9.06 -26.62 -0.38
C LEU A 505 -7.69 -26.67 0.29
N PHE A 506 -6.79 -27.50 -0.24
CA PHE A 506 -5.40 -27.57 0.22
C PHE A 506 -4.50 -26.57 -0.48
N GLY A 507 -4.81 -26.19 -1.72
CA GLY A 507 -3.99 -25.24 -2.46
C GLY A 507 -4.42 -25.03 -3.90
N CYS A 508 -3.62 -24.27 -4.64
CA CYS A 508 -3.78 -24.10 -6.08
C CYS A 508 -2.46 -24.33 -6.82
N CYS A 509 -2.53 -24.61 -8.12
CA CYS A 509 -1.38 -24.64 -9.01
C CYS A 509 -1.67 -23.74 -10.20
N ILE A 510 -0.75 -22.81 -10.48
CA ILE A 510 -0.88 -21.82 -11.55
C ILE A 510 0.40 -21.87 -12.39
N ARG A 511 0.31 -22.29 -13.65
CA ARG A 511 1.45 -22.29 -14.59
C ARG A 511 1.02 -21.95 -16.02
N ARG A 512 1.36 -20.75 -16.50
CA ARG A 512 0.91 -20.23 -17.82
C ARG A 512 -0.63 -20.30 -17.91
N ASP A 513 -1.17 -21.11 -18.82
CA ASP A 513 -2.62 -21.32 -19.01
C ASP A 513 -3.18 -22.53 -18.24
N GLU A 514 -2.38 -23.12 -17.34
CA GLU A 514 -2.80 -24.26 -16.51
C GLU A 514 -3.17 -23.78 -15.11
N ASN A 515 -4.47 -23.72 -14.83
CA ASN A 515 -5.01 -23.40 -13.50
C ASN A 515 -5.64 -24.65 -12.89
N MET A 516 -5.21 -25.00 -11.67
CA MET A 516 -5.70 -26.18 -10.96
C MET A 516 -5.99 -25.86 -9.50
N LEU A 517 -7.01 -26.52 -8.97
CA LEU A 517 -7.38 -26.47 -7.55
C LEU A 517 -7.16 -27.84 -6.93
N ILE A 518 -6.51 -27.86 -5.77
CA ILE A 518 -6.15 -29.07 -5.04
C ILE A 518 -7.04 -29.15 -3.80
N TYR A 519 -7.97 -30.10 -3.80
CA TYR A 519 -8.90 -30.37 -2.71
C TYR A 519 -8.54 -31.63 -1.94
N GLU A 520 -9.11 -31.78 -0.75
CA GLU A 520 -9.18 -33.08 -0.10
C GLU A 520 -9.90 -34.10 -1.00
N TYR A 521 -9.37 -35.32 -1.04
CA TYR A 521 -9.99 -36.40 -1.80
C TYR A 521 -11.24 -36.93 -1.06
N MET A 522 -12.33 -37.08 -1.80
CA MET A 522 -13.63 -37.53 -1.29
C MET A 522 -13.93 -38.95 -1.81
N PRO A 523 -13.67 -40.00 -1.03
CA PRO A 523 -13.63 -41.39 -1.51
C PRO A 523 -15.00 -41.95 -1.90
N ASN A 524 -16.08 -41.47 -1.26
CA ASN A 524 -17.44 -41.91 -1.56
C ASN A 524 -18.10 -41.06 -2.66
N LYS A 525 -17.35 -40.23 -3.42
CA LYS A 525 -17.89 -39.45 -4.55
C LYS A 525 -19.04 -38.51 -4.13
N SER A 526 -19.91 -38.14 -5.06
CA SER A 526 -21.02 -37.22 -4.89
C SER A 526 -22.32 -37.92 -4.48
N LEU A 527 -23.26 -37.19 -3.88
CA LEU A 527 -24.53 -37.73 -3.40
C LEU A 527 -25.41 -38.28 -4.54
N ASP A 528 -25.40 -37.61 -5.70
CA ASP A 528 -26.14 -38.04 -6.90
C ASP A 528 -25.70 -39.41 -7.43
N TYR A 529 -24.47 -39.83 -7.14
CA TYR A 529 -23.95 -41.16 -7.44
C TYR A 529 -24.74 -42.26 -6.72
N PHE A 530 -25.35 -41.96 -5.57
CA PHE A 530 -26.14 -42.92 -4.79
C PHE A 530 -27.63 -42.74 -5.00
N ILE A 531 -28.16 -41.54 -4.80
CA ILE A 531 -29.62 -41.35 -4.63
C ILE A 531 -30.42 -41.58 -5.91
N PHE A 532 -29.81 -41.50 -7.09
CA PHE A 532 -30.51 -41.72 -8.37
C PHE A 532 -30.23 -43.08 -9.00
N ASP A 533 -29.49 -43.95 -8.32
CA ASP A 533 -29.20 -45.31 -8.77
C ASP A 533 -29.90 -46.31 -7.86
N GLN A 534 -30.76 -47.15 -8.43
CA GLN A 534 -31.66 -48.00 -7.66
C GLN A 534 -30.93 -49.08 -6.82
N THR A 535 -29.69 -49.43 -7.18
CA THR A 535 -28.86 -50.37 -6.43
C THR A 535 -28.10 -49.66 -5.32
N ARG A 536 -27.45 -48.53 -5.62
CA ARG A 536 -26.64 -47.76 -4.67
C ARG A 536 -27.48 -46.97 -3.68
N SER A 537 -28.70 -46.57 -4.04
CA SER A 537 -29.65 -45.88 -3.16
C SER A 537 -29.93 -46.69 -1.89
N LYS A 538 -29.87 -48.03 -1.96
CA LYS A 538 -30.02 -48.96 -0.82
C LYS A 538 -28.88 -48.88 0.21
N LEU A 539 -27.75 -48.28 -0.14
CA LEU A 539 -26.65 -48.02 0.79
C LEU A 539 -26.92 -46.80 1.69
N LEU A 540 -27.93 -46.00 1.35
CA LEU A 540 -28.35 -44.84 2.11
C LEU A 540 -29.68 -45.15 2.79
N ASP A 541 -29.62 -45.74 3.98
CA ASP A 541 -30.79 -45.91 4.83
C ASP A 541 -31.33 -44.56 5.34
N TRP A 542 -32.48 -44.59 6.02
CA TRP A 542 -33.10 -43.38 6.57
C TRP A 542 -32.13 -42.57 7.44
N ARG A 543 -31.38 -43.25 8.32
CA ARG A 543 -30.48 -42.61 9.27
C ARG A 543 -29.35 -41.88 8.55
N ILE A 544 -28.75 -42.49 7.54
CA ILE A 544 -27.69 -41.88 6.72
C ILE A 544 -28.26 -40.70 5.92
N ARG A 545 -29.44 -40.83 5.32
CA ARG A 545 -30.09 -39.72 4.60
C ARG A 545 -30.35 -38.53 5.51
N MET A 546 -30.85 -38.77 6.72
CA MET A 546 -31.07 -37.71 7.69
C MET A 546 -29.78 -37.06 8.16
N HIS A 547 -28.72 -37.86 8.39
CA HIS A 547 -27.38 -37.35 8.68
C HIS A 547 -26.85 -36.46 7.54
N ILE A 548 -27.08 -36.86 6.29
CA ILE A 548 -26.72 -36.07 5.11
C ILE A 548 -27.52 -34.76 5.05
N ILE A 549 -28.83 -34.81 5.26
CA ILE A 549 -29.70 -33.61 5.27
C ILE A 549 -29.26 -32.62 6.36
N ASP A 550 -29.04 -33.10 7.59
CA ASP A 550 -28.55 -32.29 8.71
C ASP A 550 -27.19 -31.66 8.40
N GLY A 551 -26.24 -32.44 7.88
CA GLY A 551 -24.90 -31.94 7.54
C GLY A 551 -24.93 -30.89 6.41
N ILE A 552 -25.75 -31.07 5.38
CA ILE A 552 -25.93 -30.05 4.33
C ILE A 552 -26.53 -28.79 4.95
N ALA A 553 -27.57 -28.91 5.78
CA ALA A 553 -28.22 -27.78 6.42
C ALA A 553 -27.26 -26.95 7.30
N ARG A 554 -26.38 -27.63 8.06
CA ARG A 554 -25.30 -26.99 8.83
C ARG A 554 -24.29 -26.30 7.94
N GLY A 555 -23.89 -26.93 6.82
CA GLY A 555 -23.00 -26.32 5.84
C GLY A 555 -23.56 -25.02 5.25
N VAL A 556 -24.84 -25.02 4.86
CA VAL A 556 -25.49 -23.81 4.30
C VAL A 556 -25.73 -22.75 5.39
N LEU A 557 -26.11 -23.14 6.62
CA LEU A 557 -26.22 -22.20 7.73
C LEU A 557 -24.89 -21.47 7.97
N TYR A 558 -23.78 -22.21 7.99
CA TYR A 558 -22.45 -21.64 8.14
C TYR A 558 -22.19 -20.56 7.07
N LEU A 559 -22.42 -20.88 5.79
CA LEU A 559 -22.25 -19.91 4.70
C LEU A 559 -23.11 -18.65 4.83
N HIS A 560 -24.33 -18.77 5.37
CA HIS A 560 -25.29 -17.67 5.45
C HIS A 560 -25.11 -16.79 6.69
N HIS A 561 -24.62 -17.35 7.80
CA HIS A 561 -24.67 -16.69 9.11
C HIS A 561 -23.39 -16.83 9.95
N ASP A 562 -22.80 -18.02 10.01
CA ASP A 562 -21.72 -18.29 10.98
C ASP A 562 -20.31 -18.05 10.42
N SER A 563 -20.16 -17.90 9.09
CA SER A 563 -18.91 -17.49 8.47
C SER A 563 -18.70 -15.98 8.56
N ILE A 564 -17.44 -15.55 8.66
CA ILE A 564 -17.01 -14.13 8.67
C ILE A 564 -17.58 -13.36 7.48
N LEU A 565 -17.72 -14.06 6.34
CA LEU A 565 -18.31 -13.54 5.12
C LEU A 565 -19.70 -14.17 4.95
N ARG A 566 -20.74 -13.37 4.64
CA ARG A 566 -22.02 -13.91 4.19
C ARG A 566 -21.91 -14.36 2.74
N ILE A 567 -22.10 -15.64 2.46
CA ILE A 567 -21.88 -16.25 1.14
C ILE A 567 -23.17 -16.90 0.63
N ILE A 568 -23.52 -16.62 -0.62
CA ILE A 568 -24.60 -17.31 -1.34
C ILE A 568 -23.97 -18.27 -2.34
N HIS A 569 -24.27 -19.57 -2.24
CA HIS A 569 -23.65 -20.63 -3.03
C HIS A 569 -24.10 -20.61 -4.51
N ARG A 570 -25.39 -20.40 -4.75
CA ARG A 570 -26.05 -20.31 -6.09
C ARG A 570 -26.04 -21.57 -6.96
N ASP A 571 -25.23 -22.58 -6.66
CA ASP A 571 -25.25 -23.88 -7.35
C ASP A 571 -25.30 -25.08 -6.40
N LEU A 572 -26.18 -25.01 -5.40
CA LEU A 572 -26.37 -26.12 -4.46
C LEU A 572 -27.22 -27.23 -5.10
N LYS A 573 -26.64 -28.42 -5.29
CA LYS A 573 -27.26 -29.57 -5.97
C LYS A 573 -26.62 -30.89 -5.55
N ALA A 574 -27.24 -32.02 -5.87
CA ALA A 574 -26.79 -33.34 -5.40
C ALA A 574 -25.37 -33.71 -5.88
N SER A 575 -24.97 -33.31 -7.09
CA SER A 575 -23.62 -33.56 -7.61
C SER A 575 -22.53 -32.75 -6.89
N ASN A 576 -22.90 -31.66 -6.20
CA ASN A 576 -21.98 -30.77 -5.48
C ASN A 576 -21.91 -31.11 -3.97
N ILE A 577 -22.62 -32.15 -3.53
CA ILE A 577 -22.48 -32.71 -2.18
C ILE A 577 -21.58 -33.94 -2.26
N LEU A 578 -20.35 -33.84 -1.77
CA LEU A 578 -19.40 -34.95 -1.72
C LEU A 578 -19.46 -35.68 -0.38
N LEU A 579 -19.11 -36.97 -0.37
CA LEU A 579 -19.19 -37.83 0.81
C LEU A 579 -17.81 -38.35 1.21
N ASP A 580 -17.47 -38.17 2.49
CA ASP A 580 -16.20 -38.67 3.05
C ASP A 580 -16.30 -40.18 3.38
N ASN A 581 -15.23 -40.76 3.91
CA ASN A 581 -15.18 -42.19 4.31
C ASN A 581 -16.31 -42.63 5.26
N ASN A 582 -16.85 -41.69 6.05
CA ASN A 582 -17.88 -41.94 7.06
C ASN A 582 -19.27 -41.51 6.58
N MET A 583 -19.45 -41.25 5.28
CA MET A 583 -20.69 -40.74 4.68
C MET A 583 -21.11 -39.36 5.20
N ASN A 584 -20.17 -38.55 5.71
CA ASN A 584 -20.47 -37.16 6.06
C ASN A 584 -20.55 -36.31 4.79
N PRO A 585 -21.57 -35.44 4.65
CA PRO A 585 -21.70 -34.56 3.50
C PRO A 585 -20.77 -33.37 3.61
N LYS A 586 -20.13 -33.03 2.48
CA LYS A 586 -19.35 -31.80 2.29
C LYS A 586 -19.78 -31.08 1.03
N ILE A 587 -20.17 -29.81 1.17
CA ILE A 587 -20.54 -28.94 0.05
C ILE A 587 -19.27 -28.54 -0.70
N SER A 588 -19.33 -28.62 -2.03
CA SER A 588 -18.23 -28.33 -2.96
C SER A 588 -18.70 -27.39 -4.07
N ASP A 589 -17.74 -26.95 -4.91
CA ASP A 589 -17.99 -26.18 -6.15
C ASP A 589 -18.50 -24.75 -5.90
N PHE A 590 -17.61 -23.89 -5.42
CA PHE A 590 -17.89 -22.50 -5.06
C PHE A 590 -17.69 -21.51 -6.23
N GLY A 591 -17.49 -21.99 -7.46
CA GLY A 591 -17.18 -21.13 -8.63
C GLY A 591 -18.23 -20.05 -8.89
N LEU A 592 -19.50 -20.35 -8.62
CA LEU A 592 -20.63 -19.44 -8.80
C LEU A 592 -21.02 -18.66 -7.53
N ALA A 593 -20.32 -18.89 -6.41
CA ALA A 593 -20.66 -18.29 -5.14
C ALA A 593 -20.38 -16.78 -5.11
N ARG A 594 -21.12 -16.07 -4.27
CA ARG A 594 -21.03 -14.60 -4.13
C ARG A 594 -21.04 -14.17 -2.67
N LYS A 595 -20.14 -13.25 -2.32
CA LYS A 595 -20.11 -12.55 -1.02
C LYS A 595 -21.17 -11.45 -0.98
N PHE A 596 -21.90 -11.37 0.12
CA PHE A 596 -22.78 -10.25 0.46
C PHE A 596 -22.10 -9.35 1.51
N GLY A 597 -22.30 -8.04 1.40
CA GLY A 597 -22.01 -7.12 2.50
C GLY A 597 -22.96 -7.34 3.68
N LEU A 598 -22.56 -6.91 4.89
CA LEU A 598 -23.36 -7.09 6.12
C LEU A 598 -24.80 -6.56 5.97
N ASP A 599 -24.97 -5.43 5.29
CA ASP A 599 -26.26 -4.76 5.05
C ASP A 599 -27.02 -5.25 3.81
N GLN A 600 -26.41 -6.11 2.99
CA GLN A 600 -27.03 -6.62 1.77
C GLN A 600 -27.91 -7.84 2.07
N THR A 601 -29.19 -7.73 1.71
CA THR A 601 -30.19 -8.79 1.87
C THR A 601 -30.59 -9.45 0.54
N ARG A 602 -30.36 -8.77 -0.59
CA ARG A 602 -30.67 -9.23 -1.95
C ARG A 602 -29.73 -8.57 -2.96
N ALA A 603 -29.41 -9.28 -4.04
CA ALA A 603 -28.62 -8.76 -5.17
C ALA A 603 -29.26 -9.12 -6.52
N LYS A 604 -28.96 -8.34 -7.57
CA LYS A 604 -29.41 -8.59 -8.95
C LYS A 604 -28.20 -8.85 -9.85
N THR A 605 -28.27 -9.87 -10.70
CA THR A 605 -27.26 -10.14 -11.73
C THR A 605 -27.90 -10.13 -13.12
N ARG A 606 -27.16 -9.63 -14.11
CA ARG A 606 -27.55 -9.74 -15.54
C ARG A 606 -27.21 -11.12 -16.12
N ARG A 607 -26.27 -11.83 -15.49
CA ARG A 607 -25.82 -13.17 -15.89
C ARG A 607 -26.38 -14.19 -14.90
N VAL A 608 -27.44 -14.89 -15.32
CA VAL A 608 -28.05 -15.98 -14.56
C VAL A 608 -27.29 -17.27 -14.87
N VAL A 609 -26.70 -17.86 -13.83
CA VAL A 609 -25.84 -19.05 -13.89
C VAL A 609 -26.17 -20.00 -12.74
N GLY A 610 -26.15 -21.30 -12.98
CA GLY A 610 -26.52 -22.31 -11.99
C GLY A 610 -27.30 -23.44 -12.65
N THR A 611 -27.65 -24.45 -11.86
CA THR A 611 -28.25 -25.67 -12.40
C THR A 611 -29.78 -25.57 -12.47
N TYR A 612 -30.32 -25.68 -13.69
CA TYR A 612 -31.78 -25.73 -13.91
C TYR A 612 -32.41 -26.89 -13.13
N GLY A 613 -33.51 -26.60 -12.43
CA GLY A 613 -34.16 -27.52 -11.50
C GLY A 613 -33.84 -27.24 -10.03
N TYR A 614 -32.75 -26.53 -9.73
CA TYR A 614 -32.39 -26.09 -8.37
C TYR A 614 -32.54 -24.58 -8.18
N MET A 615 -32.45 -23.79 -9.25
CA MET A 615 -32.61 -22.33 -9.19
C MET A 615 -34.00 -21.92 -8.71
N SER A 616 -34.08 -20.92 -7.83
CA SER A 616 -35.35 -20.35 -7.38
C SER A 616 -36.04 -19.50 -8.47
N PRO A 617 -37.39 -19.36 -8.45
CA PRO A 617 -38.13 -18.62 -9.47
C PRO A 617 -37.63 -17.21 -9.71
N GLU A 618 -37.44 -16.42 -8.65
CA GLU A 618 -36.97 -15.04 -8.73
C GLU A 618 -35.53 -14.91 -9.23
N TYR A 619 -34.71 -15.95 -9.05
CA TYR A 619 -33.35 -15.96 -9.56
C TYR A 619 -33.31 -16.34 -11.04
N ALA A 620 -34.08 -17.35 -11.44
CA ALA A 620 -34.16 -17.80 -12.82
C ALA A 620 -34.82 -16.75 -13.75
N LEU A 621 -35.85 -16.06 -13.27
CA LEU A 621 -36.63 -15.09 -14.06
C LEU A 621 -36.02 -13.70 -14.04
N ASP A 622 -35.67 -13.17 -12.87
CA ASP A 622 -35.28 -11.76 -12.71
C ASP A 622 -33.79 -11.57 -12.44
N GLY A 623 -33.01 -12.66 -12.33
CA GLY A 623 -31.61 -12.62 -11.90
C GLY A 623 -31.43 -12.18 -10.45
N LEU A 624 -32.47 -12.29 -9.61
CA LEU A 624 -32.44 -11.83 -8.24
C LEU A 624 -32.11 -12.96 -7.28
N PHE A 625 -31.00 -12.86 -6.56
CA PHE A 625 -30.55 -13.89 -5.62
C PHE A 625 -30.36 -13.37 -4.19
N SER A 626 -30.53 -14.26 -3.22
CA SER A 626 -30.35 -14.02 -1.79
C SER A 626 -30.11 -15.35 -1.06
N MET A 627 -29.98 -15.31 0.27
CA MET A 627 -29.98 -16.53 1.11
C MET A 627 -31.20 -17.43 0.82
N LYS A 628 -32.35 -16.85 0.48
CA LYS A 628 -33.57 -17.59 0.15
C LYS A 628 -33.49 -18.37 -1.17
N SER A 629 -32.53 -18.06 -2.04
CA SER A 629 -32.26 -18.80 -3.27
C SER A 629 -31.54 -20.13 -2.97
N ASP A 630 -30.58 -20.11 -2.05
CA ASP A 630 -29.93 -21.33 -1.56
C ASP A 630 -30.89 -22.19 -0.72
N VAL A 631 -31.76 -21.57 0.09
CA VAL A 631 -32.82 -22.29 0.82
C VAL A 631 -33.74 -23.06 -0.14
N PHE A 632 -34.13 -22.43 -1.25
CA PHE A 632 -34.92 -23.11 -2.28
C PHE A 632 -34.17 -24.32 -2.85
N SER A 633 -32.90 -24.14 -3.21
CA SER A 633 -32.04 -25.23 -3.73
C SER A 633 -31.90 -26.38 -2.73
N PHE A 634 -31.77 -26.05 -1.43
CA PHE A 634 -31.75 -27.02 -0.34
C PHE A 634 -33.08 -27.78 -0.19
N GLY A 635 -34.20 -27.10 -0.35
CA GLY A 635 -35.52 -27.75 -0.37
C GLY A 635 -35.67 -28.76 -1.51
N VAL A 636 -35.15 -28.43 -2.71
CA VAL A 636 -35.07 -29.39 -3.83
C VAL A 636 -34.23 -30.60 -3.43
N LEU A 637 -33.05 -30.39 -2.84
CA LEU A 637 -32.17 -31.46 -2.36
C LEU A 637 -32.87 -32.39 -1.36
N ILE A 638 -33.62 -31.86 -0.39
CA ILE A 638 -34.39 -32.69 0.54
C ILE A 638 -35.34 -33.61 -0.24
N LEU A 639 -36.13 -33.07 -1.17
CA LEU A 639 -37.13 -33.86 -1.90
C LEU A 639 -36.48 -34.90 -2.82
N GLU A 640 -35.31 -34.61 -3.39
CA GLU A 640 -34.53 -35.59 -4.16
C GLU A 640 -33.94 -36.69 -3.28
N ILE A 641 -33.39 -36.34 -2.11
CA ILE A 641 -32.88 -37.31 -1.13
C ILE A 641 -34.02 -38.20 -0.62
N LEU A 642 -35.21 -37.64 -0.42
CA LEU A 642 -36.35 -38.41 0.06
C LEU A 642 -36.92 -39.35 -0.99
N SER A 643 -37.03 -38.89 -2.24
CA SER A 643 -37.69 -39.64 -3.31
C SER A 643 -36.77 -40.55 -4.13
N GLY A 644 -35.46 -40.30 -4.09
CA GLY A 644 -34.51 -40.97 -4.99
C GLY A 644 -34.71 -40.59 -6.47
N LYS A 645 -35.44 -39.49 -6.75
CA LYS A 645 -35.79 -39.05 -8.11
C LYS A 645 -35.22 -37.66 -8.38
N LYS A 646 -34.71 -37.44 -9.60
CA LYS A 646 -34.23 -36.12 -10.05
C LYS A 646 -35.41 -35.18 -10.28
N ASN A 647 -35.29 -33.91 -9.87
CA ASN A 647 -36.32 -32.91 -10.16
C ASN A 647 -36.39 -32.58 -11.67
N ARG A 648 -35.22 -32.35 -12.29
CA ARG A 648 -35.12 -32.13 -13.74
C ARG A 648 -35.31 -33.47 -14.46
N GLY A 649 -36.23 -33.49 -15.44
CA GLY A 649 -36.57 -34.72 -16.16
C GLY A 649 -37.51 -35.65 -15.40
N PHE A 650 -38.04 -35.24 -14.24
CA PHE A 650 -39.12 -35.96 -13.57
C PHE A 650 -40.32 -36.13 -14.52
N SER A 651 -40.89 -37.33 -14.52
CA SER A 651 -42.08 -37.73 -15.26
C SER A 651 -42.96 -38.63 -14.39
N HIS A 652 -44.27 -38.41 -14.40
CA HIS A 652 -45.23 -39.26 -13.71
C HIS A 652 -46.33 -39.70 -14.70
N PRO A 653 -46.83 -40.95 -14.62
CA PRO A 653 -47.85 -41.44 -15.57
C PRO A 653 -49.16 -40.63 -15.57
N GLU A 654 -49.47 -39.96 -14.45
CA GLU A 654 -50.78 -39.32 -14.23
C GLU A 654 -50.76 -37.78 -14.41
N HIS A 655 -49.58 -37.15 -14.50
CA HIS A 655 -49.49 -35.68 -14.62
C HIS A 655 -48.10 -35.20 -15.10
N ASP A 656 -48.03 -33.97 -15.61
CA ASP A 656 -46.81 -33.38 -16.15
C ASP A 656 -46.05 -32.44 -15.20
N TYR A 657 -46.36 -32.49 -13.90
CA TYR A 657 -45.63 -31.72 -12.88
C TYR A 657 -44.18 -32.20 -12.72
N ASN A 658 -43.30 -31.28 -12.32
CA ASN A 658 -41.96 -31.62 -11.82
C ASN A 658 -42.05 -32.27 -10.42
N LEU A 659 -40.91 -32.71 -9.86
CA LEU A 659 -40.88 -33.39 -8.56
C LEU A 659 -41.48 -32.54 -7.43
N LEU A 660 -41.26 -31.21 -7.47
CA LEU A 660 -41.80 -30.28 -6.47
C LEU A 660 -43.33 -30.25 -6.53
N GLY A 661 -43.90 -30.17 -7.73
CA GLY A 661 -45.35 -30.21 -7.94
C GLY A 661 -45.95 -31.57 -7.56
N HIS A 662 -45.28 -32.68 -7.87
CA HIS A 662 -45.71 -34.01 -7.43
C HIS A 662 -45.74 -34.15 -5.90
N ALA A 663 -44.67 -33.73 -5.23
CA ALA A 663 -44.59 -33.72 -3.77
C ALA A 663 -45.69 -32.86 -3.14
N TRP A 664 -46.00 -31.69 -3.73
CA TRP A 664 -47.09 -30.84 -3.30
C TRP A 664 -48.47 -31.50 -3.47
N THR A 665 -48.72 -32.17 -4.60
CA THR A 665 -49.98 -32.89 -4.85
C THR A 665 -50.18 -34.02 -3.83
N LEU A 666 -49.13 -34.80 -3.54
CA LEU A 666 -49.17 -35.83 -2.50
C LEU A 666 -49.42 -35.24 -1.11
N TRP A 667 -48.79 -34.11 -0.79
CA TRP A 667 -49.00 -33.40 0.48
C TRP A 667 -50.44 -32.92 0.65
N MET A 668 -51.00 -32.27 -0.38
CA MET A 668 -52.39 -31.79 -0.37
C MET A 668 -53.40 -32.94 -0.35
N GLY A 669 -53.07 -34.05 -1.03
CA GLY A 669 -53.85 -35.29 -1.01
C GLY A 669 -53.71 -36.12 0.28
N LYS A 670 -52.99 -35.64 1.29
CA LYS A 670 -52.71 -36.34 2.57
C LYS A 670 -52.02 -37.71 2.37
N ARG A 671 -51.25 -37.86 1.29
CA ARG A 671 -50.47 -39.06 0.93
C ARG A 671 -48.95 -38.78 0.82
N PRO A 672 -48.34 -37.93 1.69
CA PRO A 672 -46.94 -37.52 1.51
C PRO A 672 -45.93 -38.66 1.61
N LEU A 673 -46.25 -39.76 2.33
CA LEU A 673 -45.34 -40.91 2.45
C LEU A 673 -45.12 -41.65 1.15
N GLU A 674 -45.96 -41.48 0.13
CA GLU A 674 -45.75 -42.08 -1.20
C GLU A 674 -44.63 -41.43 -1.99
N LEU A 675 -44.11 -40.29 -1.51
CA LEU A 675 -42.96 -39.64 -2.12
C LEU A 675 -41.67 -40.43 -1.90
N ILE A 676 -41.58 -41.23 -0.83
CA ILE A 676 -40.32 -41.81 -0.38
C ILE A 676 -39.78 -42.89 -1.33
N ASP A 677 -38.45 -42.97 -1.42
CA ASP A 677 -37.79 -44.04 -2.14
C ASP A 677 -38.06 -45.39 -1.47
N THR A 678 -38.45 -46.37 -2.27
CA THR A 678 -38.56 -47.78 -1.87
C THR A 678 -37.29 -48.35 -1.23
N ALA A 679 -36.13 -47.73 -1.46
CA ALA A 679 -34.85 -48.08 -0.86
C ALA A 679 -34.71 -47.71 0.64
N PHE A 680 -35.70 -47.02 1.24
CA PHE A 680 -35.69 -46.62 2.66
C PHE A 680 -35.69 -47.81 3.64
N GLY A 681 -36.07 -49.00 3.18
CA GLY A 681 -36.28 -50.18 4.04
C GLY A 681 -37.49 -50.02 4.98
N ASP A 682 -37.65 -50.95 5.92
CA ASP A 682 -38.82 -51.00 6.83
C ASP A 682 -38.63 -50.19 8.14
N LEU A 683 -37.44 -49.62 8.36
CA LEU A 683 -37.01 -49.03 9.64
C LEU A 683 -36.87 -47.50 9.57
N TYR A 684 -37.94 -46.79 9.22
CA TYR A 684 -37.99 -45.33 9.27
C TYR A 684 -39.10 -44.82 10.21
N ASN A 685 -38.84 -43.71 10.89
CA ASN A 685 -39.84 -43.03 11.69
C ASN A 685 -40.72 -42.16 10.77
N ALA A 686 -41.95 -42.58 10.52
CA ALA A 686 -42.88 -41.87 9.65
C ALA A 686 -43.05 -40.40 10.06
N THR A 687 -43.01 -40.07 11.35
CA THR A 687 -43.13 -38.69 11.85
C THR A 687 -41.95 -37.84 11.40
N GLU A 688 -40.73 -38.35 11.48
CA GLU A 688 -39.52 -37.64 11.05
C GLU A 688 -39.50 -37.44 9.52
N VAL A 689 -39.92 -38.47 8.76
CA VAL A 689 -40.05 -38.39 7.30
C VAL A 689 -41.07 -37.32 6.90
N LEU A 690 -42.28 -37.36 7.48
CA LEU A 690 -43.32 -36.36 7.23
C LEU A 690 -42.84 -34.94 7.54
N ARG A 691 -42.08 -34.80 8.63
CA ARG A 691 -41.47 -33.54 9.04
C ARG A 691 -40.48 -33.05 7.99
N CYS A 692 -39.62 -33.92 7.47
CA CYS A 692 -38.65 -33.57 6.41
C CYS A 692 -39.33 -33.18 5.10
N ILE A 693 -40.38 -33.90 4.68
CA ILE A 693 -41.18 -33.53 3.50
C ILE A 693 -41.78 -32.13 3.68
N ASN A 694 -42.34 -31.86 4.86
CA ASN A 694 -42.90 -30.54 5.17
C ASN A 694 -41.83 -29.43 5.09
N VAL A 695 -40.67 -29.64 5.71
CA VAL A 695 -39.55 -28.69 5.65
C VAL A 695 -39.07 -28.49 4.22
N GLY A 696 -38.95 -29.56 3.43
CA GLY A 696 -38.62 -29.47 2.00
C GLY A 696 -39.60 -28.59 1.24
N LEU A 697 -40.90 -28.79 1.44
CA LEU A 697 -41.97 -27.98 0.84
C LEU A 697 -41.96 -26.51 1.30
N LEU A 698 -41.69 -26.25 2.58
CA LEU A 698 -41.53 -24.89 3.11
C LEU A 698 -40.34 -24.15 2.46
N CYS A 699 -39.26 -24.88 2.17
CA CYS A 699 -38.08 -24.32 1.51
C CYS A 699 -38.30 -23.99 0.03
N VAL A 700 -39.13 -24.75 -0.69
CA VAL A 700 -39.38 -24.55 -2.13
C VAL A 700 -40.58 -23.66 -2.47
N GLN A 701 -41.13 -22.91 -1.52
CA GLN A 701 -42.30 -22.05 -1.77
C GLN A 701 -42.02 -20.97 -2.84
N GLN A 702 -43.05 -20.60 -3.62
CA GLN A 702 -42.93 -19.63 -4.71
C GLN A 702 -42.33 -18.29 -4.25
N SER A 703 -42.79 -17.74 -3.13
CA SER A 703 -42.37 -16.41 -2.63
C SER A 703 -41.18 -16.51 -1.68
N PRO A 704 -40.07 -15.75 -1.90
CA PRO A 704 -38.89 -15.79 -1.03
C PRO A 704 -39.14 -15.44 0.45
N PRO A 705 -40.00 -14.47 0.81
CA PRO A 705 -40.34 -14.18 2.20
C PRO A 705 -40.99 -15.36 2.94
N ASP A 706 -41.72 -16.21 2.23
CA ASP A 706 -42.42 -17.36 2.84
C ASP A 706 -41.46 -18.50 3.21
N ARG A 707 -40.29 -18.57 2.57
CA ARG A 707 -39.27 -19.60 2.84
C ARG A 707 -38.60 -19.34 4.20
N PRO A 708 -38.33 -20.37 5.03
CA PRO A 708 -37.57 -20.18 6.27
C PRO A 708 -36.11 -19.77 6.02
N ASN A 709 -35.42 -19.27 7.05
CA ASN A 709 -33.95 -19.15 7.04
C ASN A 709 -33.32 -20.47 7.49
N MET A 710 -32.05 -20.73 7.13
CA MET A 710 -31.40 -22.01 7.45
C MET A 710 -31.31 -22.34 8.94
N SER A 711 -31.20 -21.33 9.82
CA SER A 711 -31.23 -21.53 11.28
C SER A 711 -32.57 -22.10 11.74
N LEU A 712 -33.68 -21.57 11.20
CA LEU A 712 -35.01 -22.07 11.45
C LEU A 712 -35.23 -23.45 10.82
N VAL A 713 -34.68 -23.70 9.63
CA VAL A 713 -34.72 -25.03 8.98
C VAL A 713 -34.09 -26.10 9.87
N LEU A 714 -32.90 -25.85 10.44
CA LEU A 714 -32.26 -26.80 11.36
C LEU A 714 -33.09 -27.07 12.62
N LEU A 715 -33.65 -26.01 13.23
CA LEU A 715 -34.57 -26.16 14.36
C LEU A 715 -35.83 -26.96 13.98
N MET A 716 -36.36 -26.74 12.77
CA MET A 716 -37.51 -27.46 12.25
C MET A 716 -37.18 -28.92 11.95
N LEU A 717 -35.97 -29.27 11.51
CA LEU A 717 -35.56 -30.65 11.26
C LEU A 717 -35.34 -31.46 12.55
N CYS A 718 -34.80 -30.84 13.60
CA CYS A 718 -34.40 -31.55 14.83
C CYS A 718 -35.35 -31.38 16.04
N GLY A 719 -36.27 -30.42 16.02
CA GLY A 719 -37.14 -30.11 17.16
C GLY A 719 -38.52 -30.79 17.11
N ASP A 720 -39.28 -30.69 18.21
CA ASP A 720 -40.65 -31.23 18.34
C ASP A 720 -41.76 -30.20 18.05
N SER A 721 -41.39 -28.99 17.61
CA SER A 721 -42.33 -27.90 17.40
C SER A 721 -43.32 -28.17 16.24
N VAL A 722 -44.55 -27.66 16.36
CA VAL A 722 -45.54 -27.73 15.28
C VAL A 722 -45.08 -26.89 14.09
N LEU A 723 -44.98 -27.52 12.92
CA LEU A 723 -44.54 -26.85 11.70
C LEU A 723 -45.68 -26.09 11.02
N PRO A 724 -45.40 -24.94 10.37
CA PRO A 724 -46.38 -24.25 9.55
C PRO A 724 -46.80 -25.10 8.35
N LYS A 725 -47.98 -24.81 7.80
CA LYS A 725 -48.43 -25.44 6.55
C LYS A 725 -47.70 -24.78 5.38
N PRO A 726 -47.11 -25.56 4.45
CA PRO A 726 -46.45 -25.02 3.29
C PRO A 726 -47.48 -24.42 2.33
N LYS A 727 -47.07 -23.37 1.60
CA LYS A 727 -47.77 -22.81 0.44
C LYS A 727 -47.25 -23.47 -0.84
N GLN A 728 -47.90 -23.15 -1.95
CA GLN A 728 -47.56 -23.69 -3.27
C GLN A 728 -46.07 -23.50 -3.63
N PRO A 729 -45.40 -24.56 -4.13
CA PRO A 729 -43.99 -24.50 -4.50
C PRO A 729 -43.77 -23.63 -5.75
N GLY A 730 -42.51 -23.21 -5.94
CA GLY A 730 -42.06 -22.55 -7.16
C GLY A 730 -42.14 -23.45 -8.39
N PHE A 731 -42.46 -22.88 -9.56
CA PHE A 731 -42.56 -23.59 -10.85
C PHE A 731 -43.63 -24.71 -10.90
N PHE A 732 -44.81 -24.46 -10.33
CA PHE A 732 -45.94 -25.41 -10.30
C PHE A 732 -46.67 -25.65 -11.64
N ILE A 733 -46.23 -25.05 -12.75
CA ILE A 733 -46.99 -25.06 -14.02
C ILE A 733 -46.79 -26.39 -14.77
N GLU A 734 -47.91 -26.95 -15.27
CA GLU A 734 -47.99 -28.12 -16.16
C GLU A 734 -47.13 -27.89 -17.42
N ARG A 735 -46.26 -28.85 -17.78
CA ARG A 735 -45.34 -28.71 -18.93
C ARG A 735 -46.10 -28.79 -20.26
N ASN A 736 -46.66 -27.68 -20.75
CA ASN A 736 -47.05 -27.58 -22.16
C ASN A 736 -45.81 -27.23 -23.02
N LEU A 737 -45.19 -28.22 -23.65
CA LEU A 737 -44.25 -28.03 -24.76
C LEU A 737 -44.96 -28.33 -26.08
N PRO A 738 -44.90 -27.46 -27.11
CA PRO A 738 -45.32 -27.84 -28.46
C PRO A 738 -44.31 -28.84 -29.02
N MET A 739 -44.79 -30.01 -29.45
CA MET A 739 -44.07 -30.83 -30.42
C MET A 739 -43.75 -29.95 -31.64
N THR A 740 -42.47 -29.86 -32.00
CA THR A 740 -42.08 -29.41 -33.33
C THR A 740 -41.42 -30.57 -34.05
N ASP A 741 -41.99 -30.85 -35.21
CA ASP A 741 -41.73 -31.98 -36.09
C ASP A 741 -40.29 -32.04 -36.63
N SER A 742 -39.80 -33.28 -36.72
CA SER A 742 -38.88 -33.82 -37.75
C SER A 742 -37.76 -32.93 -38.30
N ILE A 743 -36.52 -33.16 -37.86
CA ILE A 743 -35.33 -33.09 -38.74
C ILE A 743 -34.46 -34.34 -38.51
N SER A 744 -34.05 -34.92 -39.64
CA SER A 744 -33.41 -36.21 -39.90
C SER A 744 -32.17 -36.58 -39.07
N GLU A 745 -32.06 -37.88 -38.82
CA GLU A 745 -30.88 -38.60 -38.33
C GLU A 745 -29.57 -38.15 -38.99
N LYS A 746 -28.66 -37.60 -38.17
CA LYS A 746 -27.21 -37.82 -38.31
C LYS A 746 -26.63 -38.12 -36.94
N ASN A 747 -26.01 -39.30 -36.84
CA ASN A 747 -25.23 -39.76 -35.70
C ASN A 747 -24.08 -38.80 -35.40
N GLU A 748 -24.23 -37.96 -34.39
CA GLU A 748 -23.11 -37.41 -33.63
C GLU A 748 -23.40 -37.56 -32.13
N MET A 749 -22.45 -38.17 -31.42
CA MET A 749 -22.52 -38.53 -30.02
C MET A 749 -22.33 -37.28 -29.15
N PHE A 750 -23.42 -36.63 -28.73
CA PHE A 750 -23.39 -35.44 -27.87
C PHE A 750 -23.14 -35.79 -26.39
N SER A 751 -22.13 -35.17 -25.80
CA SER A 751 -21.77 -35.30 -24.37
C SER A 751 -22.77 -34.58 -23.46
N ILE A 752 -23.28 -35.29 -22.46
CA ILE A 752 -24.36 -34.87 -21.56
C ILE A 752 -23.79 -34.14 -20.33
N TYR A 753 -23.21 -32.94 -20.45
CA TYR A 753 -22.90 -32.06 -19.31
C TYR A 753 -22.71 -30.60 -19.76
N GLU A 754 -23.79 -29.83 -19.93
CA GLU A 754 -23.67 -28.38 -20.11
C GLU A 754 -24.51 -27.57 -19.11
N SER A 755 -23.84 -26.57 -18.52
CA SER A 755 -24.43 -25.45 -17.79
C SER A 755 -25.02 -24.47 -18.80
N THR A 756 -26.33 -24.24 -18.78
CA THR A 756 -26.99 -23.36 -19.76
C THR A 756 -27.04 -21.89 -19.30
N ILE A 757 -26.79 -20.97 -20.24
CA ILE A 757 -26.88 -19.51 -20.07
C ILE A 757 -28.24 -19.05 -20.63
N THR A 758 -29.04 -18.32 -19.84
CA THR A 758 -30.13 -17.50 -20.41
C THR A 758 -29.67 -16.05 -20.49
N SER A 759 -29.49 -15.53 -21.71
CA SER A 759 -29.34 -14.10 -21.94
C SER A 759 -30.73 -13.46 -22.02
N LEU A 760 -31.05 -12.58 -21.07
CA LEU A 760 -32.18 -11.68 -21.19
C LEU A 760 -31.76 -10.53 -22.12
N GLU A 761 -32.29 -10.51 -23.34
CA GLU A 761 -32.21 -9.33 -24.20
C GLU A 761 -33.02 -8.17 -23.59
N PRO A 762 -32.54 -6.93 -23.71
CA PRO A 762 -33.27 -5.76 -23.22
C PRO A 762 -34.53 -5.54 -24.06
N ARG A 763 -35.68 -5.43 -23.40
CA ARG A 763 -36.83 -4.68 -23.94
C ARG A 763 -36.77 -3.25 -23.43
#